data_AF-A0A3A1WRF8-F1
#
_entry.id   AF-A0A3A1WRF8-F1
#
_cell.length_a   1.000
_cell.length_b   1.000
_cell.length_c   1.000
_cell.angle_alpha   90.00
_cell.angle_beta   90.00
_cell.angle_gamma   90.00
#
_symmetry.space_group_name_H-M   'P 1'
#
loop_
_entity.id
_entity.type
_entity.pdbx_description
1 polymer ?
#
loop_
_entity_poly.entity_id
_entity_poly.type
_entity_poly.pdbx_seq_one_letter_code
_entity_poly.pdbx_strand_id
1 'polypeptide(L)'
;MANKRIGEVSYRPLQVAPVLQDGLLAVDRPDGGPERRVAEAFARMAAQADDVADRFAAAEGQQAGLRDALANGPRASAISGGVTTSVEGGGAPLGYTGSGGGVSSRVSTGGGDLDARGRYIYEGLRKRKLGHFAAAAAVGHARQESSIQAAGPDGDKGTSSGLWQWRNERRSALQAFAKRPGQNGDWRDVDTQMDFFVHELGGRERLAGQRLAAATNIVDATEALMHFERPQHYTVRTPRAGHGWDNRLAHARWAEAFGGGAGAPAAVTALAPTPAPTGAAAAIEAVAPLASDGKPAAGTSAIAPADVGPPRVTRVVEPIEIQRAGGGFRPTGSTTIRGRAYDTAGMRTYLEQLDNTIAADTDAVYQRFKDDPVELEKAFGALRTVHMQDHVFPEVQGDYDGAFGRVTRGYLNQSRRDQETRVLQQDRADFLTRSGEMETASARAVEAFDPGSDDAAAAIALRQSATDAHYDSAVARGILDADDAAAAKIASRRNTAVAFYARQATVLPSPQDVLALKEKMRTDFAAGGMAGLDAGGWQALEASLDRTASQKQQGQQEASRTLKARGDALADSVVRGFEVDAGEMGRFMLDRNTTPEGPQIIDRTLEKINAARILRDKPLPEAERYVLGLERDPVAVAGGTADYARAELERMQRAAGTDPVGLAERKGLLPAEEGGLVEASSADDLAGRMKLRAERAEIAAQHFGVQPKYLKPGEAAQIKVLVDQDPDRAAQIAAGIVTGAGARAGRVLAELGEDAPAVEQAGVILAGGGSERAARDVIAGYGRGADGQKLPEVLKQTERDSLARETIGGAFAGSPADGTRTLAAAERIARVRVAEAGIDPKSEAARGILEKAIHEAAGGRFESGVQFGGFVAMPVRDGWFGSSFAGSRPTVFVLPSIRADRFADVIDAIRDTDLASSEEPRARLGRRYWSAPPVRENGKAYTAADLKAAVPVAVGGGYRFAFGDPASEDPQWVRGADGRPFVLAIDTMRPILEPRVPGAYR
;
A
#
# COMPACT_ATOMS: atom_id res chain seq x y z
N MET A 1 -12.34 74.17 -4.30
CA MET A 1 -12.93 75.18 -5.21
C MET A 1 -14.24 74.62 -5.75
N ALA A 2 -15.25 75.39 -6.18
CA ALA A 2 -15.76 76.71 -5.74
C ALA A 2 -17.03 77.01 -6.56
N ASN A 3 -18.12 77.45 -5.92
CA ASN A 3 -19.24 78.23 -6.46
C ASN A 3 -19.79 77.95 -7.89
N LYS A 4 -21.10 77.66 -7.95
CA LYS A 4 -22.07 78.70 -8.30
C LYS A 4 -23.43 78.46 -7.65
N ARG A 5 -24.29 79.48 -7.66
CA ARG A 5 -25.51 79.63 -6.83
C ARG A 5 -26.76 79.84 -7.70
N ILE A 6 -27.89 79.38 -7.16
CA ILE A 6 -29.23 80.02 -7.09
C ILE A 6 -29.79 80.69 -8.37
N GLY A 7 -30.99 80.24 -8.75
CA GLY A 7 -32.06 81.10 -9.32
C GLY A 7 -33.33 80.88 -8.48
N GLU A 8 -34.14 81.93 -8.28
CA GLU A 8 -35.23 81.94 -7.28
C GLU A 8 -36.44 82.81 -7.73
N VAL A 9 -37.58 82.64 -7.05
CA VAL A 9 -38.79 83.50 -6.96
C VAL A 9 -39.59 83.94 -8.22
N SER A 10 -40.80 83.36 -8.30
CA SER A 10 -42.11 84.10 -8.41
C SER A 10 -42.53 84.68 -9.79
N TYR A 11 -43.72 85.28 -10.03
CA TYR A 11 -44.83 85.79 -9.19
C TYR A 11 -46.17 85.78 -10.00
N ARG A 12 -47.43 85.88 -9.51
CA ARG A 12 -48.09 85.73 -8.18
C ARG A 12 -49.60 85.36 -8.43
N PRO A 13 -50.72 85.94 -7.85
CA PRO A 13 -52.08 85.37 -8.02
C PRO A 13 -53.15 86.35 -8.60
N LEU A 14 -54.43 85.92 -8.68
CA LEU A 14 -55.59 86.82 -8.48
C LEU A 14 -56.67 86.17 -7.59
N GLN A 15 -56.86 86.73 -6.40
CA GLN A 15 -58.14 86.79 -5.65
C GLN A 15 -58.65 88.25 -5.83
N VAL A 16 -59.88 88.68 -5.56
CA VAL A 16 -60.68 88.53 -4.32
C VAL A 16 -62.18 88.73 -4.64
N ALA A 17 -63.01 88.19 -3.74
CA ALA A 17 -64.43 88.40 -3.46
C ALA A 17 -64.93 89.88 -3.44
N PRO A 18 -66.22 90.16 -3.08
CA PRO A 18 -66.63 90.20 -1.67
C PRO A 18 -68.13 89.77 -1.43
N VAL A 19 -68.64 89.53 -0.21
CA VAL A 19 -69.49 90.45 0.65
C VAL A 19 -70.84 90.87 0.00
N LEU A 20 -72.02 90.78 0.63
CA LEU A 20 -72.42 90.24 1.96
C LEU A 20 -73.91 89.82 1.97
N GLN A 21 -74.35 89.27 3.11
CA GLN A 21 -75.72 89.21 3.68
C GLN A 21 -76.88 89.91 2.93
N ASP A 22 -78.06 89.26 2.93
CA ASP A 22 -79.10 89.69 3.88
C ASP A 22 -80.07 88.57 4.30
N GLY A 23 -80.70 88.74 5.46
CA GLY A 23 -81.62 87.76 6.04
C GLY A 23 -83.08 88.19 5.93
N LEU A 24 -83.92 87.39 5.27
CA LEU A 24 -85.36 87.64 5.20
C LEU A 24 -86.11 87.03 6.40
N LEU A 25 -86.35 87.86 7.41
CA LEU A 25 -87.43 87.65 8.37
C LEU A 25 -88.77 87.56 7.64
N ALA A 26 -89.59 86.58 8.02
CA ALA A 26 -91.00 86.59 7.65
C ALA A 26 -91.73 87.66 8.46
N VAL A 27 -92.39 88.59 7.79
CA VAL A 27 -93.34 89.54 8.39
C VAL A 27 -94.63 89.49 7.58
N ASP A 28 -95.69 88.91 8.15
CA ASP A 28 -97.03 88.89 7.56
C ASP A 28 -97.60 90.31 7.45
N ARG A 29 -98.14 90.67 6.27
CA ARG A 29 -99.18 91.72 6.06
C ARG A 29 -99.84 91.51 4.68
N PRO A 30 -101.17 91.72 4.57
CA PRO A 30 -102.02 90.55 4.81
C PRO A 30 -103.21 90.40 3.86
N ASP A 31 -103.21 89.33 3.07
CA ASP A 31 -104.40 88.70 2.50
C ASP A 31 -104.29 87.17 2.59
N GLY A 32 -105.22 86.56 3.35
CA GLY A 32 -105.17 85.15 3.70
C GLY A 32 -106.00 84.26 2.76
N GLY A 33 -105.34 83.28 2.13
CA GLY A 33 -105.97 82.08 1.60
C GLY A 33 -105.34 80.84 2.27
N PRO A 34 -106.05 80.13 3.18
CA PRO A 34 -105.50 78.98 3.91
C PRO A 34 -104.98 77.87 2.98
N GLU A 35 -105.61 77.69 1.82
CA GLU A 35 -105.33 76.62 0.85
C GLU A 35 -103.90 76.69 0.30
N ARG A 36 -103.38 77.90 0.05
CA ARG A 36 -102.10 78.06 -0.67
C ARG A 36 -100.89 77.67 0.17
N ARG A 37 -100.83 78.08 1.45
CA ARG A 37 -99.70 77.72 2.34
C ARG A 37 -99.65 76.20 2.56
N VAL A 38 -100.83 75.55 2.61
CA VAL A 38 -100.96 74.08 2.71
C VAL A 38 -100.48 73.39 1.43
N ALA A 39 -100.88 73.88 0.25
CA ALA A 39 -100.40 73.36 -1.03
C ALA A 39 -98.87 73.49 -1.20
N GLU A 40 -98.27 74.63 -0.85
CA GLU A 40 -96.81 74.83 -0.92
C GLU A 40 -96.01 74.03 0.13
N ALA A 41 -96.65 73.56 1.20
CA ALA A 41 -96.05 72.64 2.17
C ALA A 41 -96.10 71.19 1.67
N PHE A 42 -97.26 70.75 1.16
CA PHE A 42 -97.38 69.42 0.54
C PHE A 42 -96.51 69.28 -0.71
N ALA A 43 -96.40 70.30 -1.55
CA ALA A 43 -95.50 70.28 -2.72
C ALA A 43 -94.02 70.11 -2.33
N ARG A 44 -93.58 70.69 -1.20
CA ARG A 44 -92.22 70.50 -0.68
C ARG A 44 -92.00 69.12 -0.07
N MET A 45 -92.98 68.57 0.65
CA MET A 45 -92.91 67.19 1.14
C MET A 45 -92.96 66.16 0.00
N ALA A 46 -93.74 66.41 -1.06
CA ALA A 46 -93.76 65.59 -2.27
C ALA A 46 -92.40 65.62 -2.97
N ALA A 47 -91.87 66.81 -3.29
CA ALA A 47 -90.55 66.93 -3.93
C ALA A 47 -89.43 66.30 -3.08
N GLN A 48 -89.48 66.41 -1.75
CA GLN A 48 -88.50 65.74 -0.88
C GLN A 48 -88.70 64.20 -0.84
N ALA A 49 -89.92 63.70 -0.99
CA ALA A 49 -90.19 62.27 -1.12
C ALA A 49 -89.72 61.72 -2.48
N ASP A 50 -89.95 62.46 -3.57
CA ASP A 50 -89.48 62.14 -4.92
C ASP A 50 -87.94 62.10 -4.96
N ASP A 51 -87.28 63.12 -4.42
CA ASP A 51 -85.81 63.22 -4.36
C ASP A 51 -85.17 62.11 -3.49
N VAL A 52 -85.91 61.58 -2.50
CA VAL A 52 -85.52 60.39 -1.72
C VAL A 52 -85.79 59.10 -2.50
N ALA A 53 -86.92 59.00 -3.20
CA ALA A 53 -87.27 57.84 -4.03
C ALA A 53 -86.28 57.66 -5.19
N ASP A 54 -85.89 58.74 -5.86
CA ASP A 54 -84.89 58.74 -6.93
C ASP A 54 -83.50 58.31 -6.42
N ARG A 55 -83.10 58.75 -5.22
CA ARG A 55 -81.85 58.30 -4.58
C ARG A 55 -81.89 56.81 -4.22
N PHE A 56 -83.01 56.30 -3.70
CA PHE A 56 -83.17 54.87 -3.46
C PHE A 56 -83.18 54.07 -4.77
N ALA A 57 -83.89 54.54 -5.80
CA ALA A 57 -83.92 53.91 -7.12
C ALA A 57 -82.52 53.88 -7.78
N ALA A 58 -81.74 54.95 -7.66
CA ALA A 58 -80.36 55.00 -8.12
C ALA A 58 -79.46 54.03 -7.34
N ALA A 59 -79.53 54.01 -6.01
CA ALA A 59 -78.71 53.15 -5.17
C ALA A 59 -79.04 51.65 -5.35
N GLU A 60 -80.33 51.31 -5.48
CA GLU A 60 -80.76 49.93 -5.76
C GLU A 60 -80.37 49.51 -7.18
N GLY A 61 -80.46 50.42 -8.16
CA GLY A 61 -79.95 50.23 -9.51
C GLY A 61 -78.45 49.92 -9.52
N GLN A 62 -77.66 50.78 -8.88
CA GLN A 62 -76.20 50.63 -8.74
C GLN A 62 -75.83 49.28 -8.08
N GLN A 63 -76.48 48.91 -6.97
CA GLN A 63 -76.21 47.63 -6.31
C GLN A 63 -76.62 46.42 -7.14
N ALA A 64 -77.73 46.50 -7.87
CA ALA A 64 -78.18 45.43 -8.75
C ALA A 64 -77.24 45.27 -9.97
N GLY A 65 -76.81 46.38 -10.58
CA GLY A 65 -75.88 46.36 -11.73
C GLY A 65 -74.50 45.83 -11.37
N LEU A 66 -73.97 46.25 -10.22
CA LEU A 66 -72.71 45.72 -9.67
C LEU A 66 -72.82 44.22 -9.35
N ARG A 67 -73.93 43.76 -8.76
CA ARG A 67 -74.13 42.33 -8.46
C ARG A 67 -74.26 41.49 -9.72
N ASP A 68 -74.98 41.97 -10.73
CA ASP A 68 -75.13 41.23 -11.99
C ASP A 68 -73.82 41.16 -12.77
N ALA A 69 -73.08 42.28 -12.87
CA ALA A 69 -71.74 42.28 -13.46
C ALA A 69 -70.78 41.35 -12.72
N LEU A 70 -70.74 41.36 -11.38
CA LEU A 70 -69.89 40.42 -10.63
C LEU A 70 -70.27 38.94 -10.86
N ALA A 71 -71.56 38.62 -11.01
CA ALA A 71 -72.02 37.26 -11.26
C ALA A 71 -71.75 36.80 -12.70
N ASN A 72 -72.10 37.65 -13.67
CA ASN A 72 -72.14 37.37 -15.10
C ASN A 72 -70.97 37.98 -15.89
N GLY A 73 -69.93 38.47 -15.22
CA GLY A 73 -68.73 39.02 -15.84
C GLY A 73 -67.87 37.99 -16.60
N PRO A 74 -66.83 38.45 -17.32
CA PRO A 74 -65.84 37.58 -17.95
C PRO A 74 -64.98 36.86 -16.90
N ARG A 75 -64.38 35.74 -17.27
CA ARG A 75 -63.47 34.95 -16.42
C ARG A 75 -62.34 34.39 -17.28
N ALA A 76 -61.17 34.16 -16.67
CA ALA A 76 -60.01 33.62 -17.37
C ALA A 76 -60.32 32.29 -18.08
N SER A 77 -59.86 32.18 -19.34
CA SER A 77 -60.08 31.01 -20.19
C SER A 77 -59.11 29.88 -19.85
N ALA A 78 -59.55 28.63 -19.93
CA ALA A 78 -58.61 27.50 -19.83
C ALA A 78 -57.93 27.28 -21.20
N ILE A 79 -56.66 27.69 -21.28
CA ILE A 79 -55.82 27.63 -22.49
C ILE A 79 -54.96 26.35 -22.49
N SER A 80 -54.87 25.67 -23.64
CA SER A 80 -54.01 24.50 -23.90
C SER A 80 -53.24 24.62 -25.23
N GLY A 81 -52.30 23.70 -25.48
CA GLY A 81 -51.32 23.75 -26.58
C GLY A 81 -49.98 24.40 -26.18
N GLY A 82 -49.08 24.58 -27.15
CA GLY A 82 -47.76 25.18 -26.94
C GLY A 82 -46.72 24.80 -28.01
N VAL A 83 -45.52 25.38 -27.93
CA VAL A 83 -44.39 25.03 -28.81
C VAL A 83 -43.38 24.18 -28.06
N THR A 84 -42.99 23.04 -28.64
CA THR A 84 -41.87 22.22 -28.14
C THR A 84 -40.79 22.06 -29.20
N THR A 85 -39.53 22.18 -28.80
CA THR A 85 -38.37 22.05 -29.69
C THR A 85 -37.52 20.87 -29.24
N SER A 86 -37.54 19.78 -30.02
CA SER A 86 -36.63 18.66 -29.83
C SER A 86 -35.44 18.77 -30.79
N VAL A 87 -34.24 18.52 -30.28
CA VAL A 87 -33.04 18.37 -31.10
C VAL A 87 -32.86 16.87 -31.33
N GLU A 88 -33.05 16.41 -32.57
CA GLU A 88 -32.76 15.02 -32.93
C GLU A 88 -31.24 14.81 -33.01
N GLY A 89 -30.65 14.43 -31.87
CA GLY A 89 -29.22 14.15 -31.71
C GLY A 89 -28.77 12.93 -32.50
N GLY A 90 -28.53 13.10 -33.79
CA GLY A 90 -27.87 12.13 -34.67
C GLY A 90 -26.39 11.93 -34.29
N GLY A 91 -26.16 11.15 -33.23
CA GLY A 91 -24.86 11.02 -32.57
C GLY A 91 -24.78 11.92 -31.34
N ALA A 92 -24.38 11.36 -30.20
CA ALA A 92 -24.45 12.05 -28.90
C ALA A 92 -23.29 13.06 -28.71
N PRO A 93 -23.57 14.36 -28.54
CA PRO A 93 -22.58 15.33 -28.06
C PRO A 93 -22.39 15.22 -26.54
N LEU A 94 -21.23 15.65 -26.05
CA LEU A 94 -20.99 15.83 -24.62
C LEU A 94 -21.79 17.05 -24.12
N GLY A 95 -22.49 16.92 -22.98
CA GLY A 95 -23.51 17.88 -22.57
C GLY A 95 -23.06 18.93 -21.55
N TYR A 96 -23.88 19.97 -21.38
CA TYR A 96 -23.98 20.72 -20.14
C TYR A 96 -25.34 21.42 -19.98
N THR A 97 -26.10 21.05 -18.94
CA THR A 97 -27.24 21.83 -18.43
C THR A 97 -27.26 21.74 -16.90
N GLY A 98 -27.22 22.87 -16.20
CA GLY A 98 -27.22 22.91 -14.73
C GLY A 98 -28.58 23.29 -14.12
N SER A 99 -28.66 23.16 -12.79
CA SER A 99 -29.82 23.51 -11.93
C SER A 99 -31.05 22.59 -12.02
N GLY A 100 -31.70 22.28 -10.89
CA GLY A 100 -33.02 21.61 -10.89
C GLY A 100 -33.49 20.89 -9.61
N GLY A 101 -32.59 20.30 -8.82
CA GLY A 101 -32.93 19.62 -7.54
C GLY A 101 -33.65 18.26 -7.67
N GLY A 102 -33.75 17.51 -6.56
CA GLY A 102 -34.73 16.40 -6.44
C GLY A 102 -34.26 14.93 -6.34
N VAL A 103 -33.23 14.61 -5.54
CA VAL A 103 -33.02 13.29 -4.88
C VAL A 103 -32.71 12.04 -5.76
N SER A 104 -31.75 11.23 -5.28
CA SER A 104 -31.42 9.84 -5.71
C SER A 104 -30.49 9.68 -6.92
N SER A 105 -29.19 9.84 -6.69
CA SER A 105 -28.12 9.60 -7.67
C SER A 105 -27.65 8.13 -7.70
N ARG A 106 -27.82 7.47 -8.85
CA ARG A 106 -26.91 6.40 -9.30
C ARG A 106 -25.85 7.03 -10.20
N VAL A 107 -24.57 6.70 -9.98
CA VAL A 107 -23.46 7.34 -10.72
C VAL A 107 -23.08 6.49 -11.92
N SER A 108 -23.55 6.89 -13.11
CA SER A 108 -22.90 6.47 -14.37
C SER A 108 -21.63 7.33 -14.60
N THR A 109 -20.57 6.73 -15.15
CA THR A 109 -19.21 7.28 -15.06
C THR A 109 -18.71 7.97 -16.32
N GLY A 110 -18.15 9.18 -16.17
CA GLY A 110 -17.40 9.84 -17.23
C GLY A 110 -16.95 11.27 -16.90
N GLY A 111 -15.98 11.44 -15.97
CA GLY A 111 -15.32 12.76 -15.76
C GLY A 111 -15.22 13.28 -14.32
N GLY A 112 -15.78 12.59 -13.32
CA GLY A 112 -15.68 13.02 -11.92
C GLY A 112 -14.28 12.88 -11.30
N ASP A 113 -14.00 13.63 -10.23
CA ASP A 113 -12.77 13.62 -9.43
C ASP A 113 -12.36 12.21 -8.95
N LEU A 114 -11.05 11.97 -8.79
CA LEU A 114 -10.48 10.70 -8.37
C LEU A 114 -10.95 10.30 -6.96
N ASP A 115 -11.01 11.26 -6.03
CA ASP A 115 -11.54 11.05 -4.68
C ASP A 115 -13.04 10.71 -4.69
N ALA A 116 -13.81 11.33 -5.60
CA ALA A 116 -15.22 11.00 -5.78
C ALA A 116 -15.43 9.57 -6.33
N ARG A 117 -14.63 9.14 -7.33
CA ARG A 117 -14.68 7.76 -7.84
C ARG A 117 -14.22 6.74 -6.79
N GLY A 118 -13.14 7.05 -6.07
CA GLY A 118 -12.63 6.22 -4.98
C GLY A 118 -13.64 6.04 -3.85
N ARG A 119 -14.29 7.14 -3.41
CA ARG A 119 -15.33 7.10 -2.38
C ARG A 119 -16.57 6.32 -2.83
N TYR A 120 -17.01 6.46 -4.09
CA TYR A 120 -18.15 5.69 -4.62
C TYR A 120 -17.91 4.17 -4.52
N ILE A 121 -16.74 3.68 -4.95
CA ILE A 121 -16.41 2.25 -4.91
C ILE A 121 -16.14 1.77 -3.49
N TYR A 122 -15.49 2.59 -2.65
CA TYR A 122 -15.34 2.29 -1.22
C TYR A 122 -16.71 2.07 -0.56
N GLU A 123 -17.66 2.99 -0.73
CA GLU A 123 -19.03 2.82 -0.23
C GLU A 123 -19.78 1.66 -0.88
N GLY A 124 -19.60 1.45 -2.18
CA GLY A 124 -20.19 0.34 -2.94
C GLY A 124 -19.75 -1.03 -2.42
N LEU A 125 -18.48 -1.18 -2.04
CA LEU A 125 -17.95 -2.40 -1.43
C LEU A 125 -18.35 -2.54 0.05
N ARG A 126 -18.46 -1.43 0.80
CA ARG A 126 -19.01 -1.45 2.18
C ARG A 126 -20.48 -1.88 2.20
N LYS A 127 -21.29 -1.45 1.21
CA LYS A 127 -22.67 -1.93 1.00
C LYS A 127 -22.71 -3.44 0.74
N ARG A 128 -21.73 -3.95 -0.02
CA ARG A 128 -21.46 -5.40 -0.28
C ARG A 128 -20.77 -6.14 0.88
N LYS A 129 -20.85 -5.59 2.11
CA LYS A 129 -20.39 -6.20 3.37
C LYS A 129 -18.88 -6.38 3.56
N LEU A 130 -18.03 -5.78 2.70
CA LEU A 130 -16.59 -5.77 2.97
C LEU A 130 -16.27 -4.92 4.21
N GLY A 131 -15.24 -5.33 4.95
CA GLY A 131 -14.68 -4.55 6.07
C GLY A 131 -14.12 -3.20 5.62
N HIS A 132 -13.80 -2.32 6.57
CA HIS A 132 -13.24 -0.99 6.28
C HIS A 132 -11.91 -1.11 5.49
N PHE A 133 -10.91 -1.78 6.06
CA PHE A 133 -9.62 -2.01 5.41
C PHE A 133 -9.75 -2.82 4.10
N ALA A 134 -10.69 -3.77 4.04
CA ALA A 134 -10.96 -4.55 2.84
C ALA A 134 -11.45 -3.69 1.66
N ALA A 135 -12.40 -2.78 1.90
CA ALA A 135 -12.89 -1.86 0.89
C ALA A 135 -11.83 -0.81 0.49
N ALA A 136 -11.05 -0.32 1.46
CA ALA A 136 -9.95 0.63 1.21
C ALA A 136 -8.82 0.00 0.38
N ALA A 137 -8.36 -1.22 0.73
CA ALA A 137 -7.37 -1.96 -0.04
C ALA A 137 -7.86 -2.28 -1.46
N ALA A 138 -9.14 -2.66 -1.63
CA ALA A 138 -9.72 -2.92 -2.94
C ALA A 138 -9.71 -1.67 -3.83
N VAL A 139 -10.06 -0.48 -3.30
CA VAL A 139 -9.93 0.80 -4.01
C VAL A 139 -8.46 1.16 -4.28
N GLY A 140 -7.55 0.84 -3.36
CA GLY A 140 -6.11 1.03 -3.54
C GLY A 140 -5.53 0.23 -4.71
N HIS A 141 -5.95 -1.03 -4.84
CA HIS A 141 -5.60 -1.89 -5.97
C HIS A 141 -6.26 -1.39 -7.28
N ALA A 142 -7.57 -1.08 -7.27
CA ALA A 142 -8.27 -0.55 -8.46
C ALA A 142 -7.65 0.75 -8.99
N ARG A 143 -7.07 1.58 -8.10
CA ARG A 143 -6.32 2.78 -8.50
C ARG A 143 -5.02 2.44 -9.22
N GLN A 144 -4.29 1.42 -8.78
CA GLN A 144 -3.06 0.96 -9.44
C GLN A 144 -3.35 0.28 -10.78
N GLU A 145 -4.41 -0.52 -10.89
CA GLU A 145 -4.70 -1.28 -12.13
C GLU A 145 -5.42 -0.43 -13.20
N SER A 146 -6.31 0.48 -12.83
CA SER A 146 -7.17 1.21 -13.81
C SER A 146 -7.27 2.73 -13.61
N SER A 147 -6.55 3.32 -12.64
CA SER A 147 -6.85 4.69 -12.16
C SER A 147 -8.33 4.87 -11.78
N ILE A 148 -8.97 3.79 -11.30
CA ILE A 148 -10.38 3.74 -10.91
C ILE A 148 -11.29 4.06 -12.11
N GLN A 149 -11.17 3.30 -13.20
CA GLN A 149 -11.97 3.45 -14.43
C GLN A 149 -12.60 2.11 -14.87
N ALA A 150 -13.86 1.87 -14.48
CA ALA A 150 -14.59 0.65 -14.86
C ALA A 150 -14.81 0.50 -16.38
N ALA A 151 -14.96 1.63 -17.08
CA ALA A 151 -15.07 1.75 -18.53
C ALA A 151 -13.81 2.35 -19.18
N GLY A 152 -12.64 2.24 -18.53
CA GLY A 152 -11.35 2.65 -19.11
C GLY A 152 -10.94 1.81 -20.33
N PRO A 153 -9.87 2.19 -21.04
CA PRO A 153 -9.34 1.42 -22.17
C PRO A 153 -8.89 0.02 -21.73
N ASP A 154 -8.98 -0.95 -22.63
CA ASP A 154 -8.55 -2.32 -22.38
C ASP A 154 -7.01 -2.40 -22.32
N GLY A 155 -6.45 -2.90 -21.22
CA GLY A 155 -5.01 -3.07 -20.99
C GLY A 155 -4.43 -4.33 -21.67
N ASP A 156 -3.12 -4.55 -21.48
CA ASP A 156 -2.37 -5.71 -21.98
C ASP A 156 -2.71 -6.08 -23.44
N LYS A 157 -2.53 -5.13 -24.37
CA LYS A 157 -2.86 -5.25 -25.80
C LYS A 157 -4.32 -5.65 -26.07
N GLY A 158 -5.25 -5.15 -25.24
CA GLY A 158 -6.68 -5.45 -25.34
C GLY A 158 -7.11 -6.74 -24.62
N THR A 159 -6.27 -7.36 -23.78
CA THR A 159 -6.60 -8.61 -23.08
C THR A 159 -7.12 -8.45 -21.65
N SER A 160 -6.94 -7.28 -21.01
CA SER A 160 -7.45 -6.95 -19.67
C SER A 160 -8.43 -5.76 -19.68
N SER A 161 -9.38 -5.70 -18.73
CA SER A 161 -10.37 -4.62 -18.66
C SER A 161 -10.92 -4.38 -17.25
N GLY A 162 -11.45 -3.16 -17.01
CA GLY A 162 -12.22 -2.82 -15.81
C GLY A 162 -11.38 -2.42 -14.60
N LEU A 163 -12.05 -2.21 -13.47
CA LEU A 163 -11.48 -1.64 -12.25
C LEU A 163 -10.22 -2.35 -11.76
N TRP A 164 -10.23 -3.68 -11.76
CA TRP A 164 -9.13 -4.56 -11.36
C TRP A 164 -8.58 -5.37 -12.55
N GLN A 165 -8.58 -4.77 -13.76
CA GLN A 165 -7.95 -5.28 -14.99
C GLN A 165 -8.11 -6.80 -15.22
N TRP A 166 -9.35 -7.31 -15.11
CA TRP A 166 -9.64 -8.72 -15.33
C TRP A 166 -9.18 -9.15 -16.72
N ARG A 167 -8.32 -10.16 -16.76
CA ARG A 167 -7.62 -10.63 -17.97
C ARG A 167 -8.08 -12.04 -18.37
N ASN A 168 -8.04 -12.33 -19.67
CA ASN A 168 -8.34 -13.64 -20.26
C ASN A 168 -9.68 -14.22 -19.74
N GLU A 169 -9.70 -15.45 -19.23
CA GLU A 169 -10.91 -16.15 -18.75
C GLU A 169 -11.68 -15.38 -17.67
N ARG A 170 -11.01 -14.57 -16.83
CA ARG A 170 -11.70 -13.77 -15.79
C ARG A 170 -12.52 -12.64 -16.43
N ARG A 171 -12.04 -12.07 -17.55
CA ARG A 171 -12.81 -11.10 -18.34
C ARG A 171 -14.05 -11.74 -18.97
N SER A 172 -13.90 -12.95 -19.53
CA SER A 172 -15.03 -13.72 -20.06
C SER A 172 -16.03 -14.10 -18.96
N ALA A 173 -15.55 -14.41 -17.76
CA ALA A 173 -16.39 -14.68 -16.59
C ALA A 173 -17.16 -13.44 -16.11
N LEU A 174 -16.54 -12.25 -16.10
CA LEU A 174 -17.20 -10.96 -15.84
C LEU A 174 -18.30 -10.68 -16.88
N GLN A 175 -18.00 -10.87 -18.17
CA GLN A 175 -18.97 -10.70 -19.27
C GLN A 175 -20.14 -11.70 -19.22
N ALA A 176 -19.91 -12.91 -18.68
CA ALA A 176 -20.97 -13.88 -18.41
C ALA A 176 -21.74 -13.58 -17.12
N PHE A 177 -21.09 -12.98 -16.11
CA PHE A 177 -21.71 -12.57 -14.85
C PHE A 177 -22.70 -11.42 -15.05
N ALA A 178 -22.32 -10.38 -15.81
CA ALA A 178 -23.17 -9.23 -16.13
C ALA A 178 -24.52 -9.60 -16.80
N LYS A 179 -24.58 -10.78 -17.44
CA LYS A 179 -25.78 -11.32 -18.11
C LYS A 179 -26.69 -12.16 -17.20
N ARG A 180 -26.36 -12.29 -15.91
CA ARG A 180 -27.19 -13.05 -14.95
C ARG A 180 -28.43 -12.25 -14.52
N PRO A 181 -29.57 -12.90 -14.24
CA PRO A 181 -30.73 -12.22 -13.66
C PRO A 181 -30.37 -11.44 -12.39
N GLY A 182 -30.76 -10.16 -12.34
CA GLY A 182 -30.43 -9.24 -11.25
C GLY A 182 -29.21 -8.35 -11.49
N GLN A 183 -28.40 -8.61 -12.53
CA GLN A 183 -27.40 -7.68 -13.04
C GLN A 183 -27.99 -6.80 -14.15
N ASN A 184 -27.36 -5.67 -14.49
CA ASN A 184 -27.91 -4.69 -15.44
C ASN A 184 -27.59 -4.97 -16.93
N GLY A 185 -26.79 -6.00 -17.22
CA GLY A 185 -26.39 -6.38 -18.58
C GLY A 185 -25.06 -5.79 -19.05
N ASP A 186 -24.55 -4.72 -18.45
CA ASP A 186 -23.28 -4.10 -18.84
C ASP A 186 -22.12 -4.53 -17.92
N TRP A 187 -21.13 -5.16 -18.52
CA TRP A 187 -19.92 -5.60 -17.82
C TRP A 187 -18.90 -4.46 -17.60
N ARG A 188 -19.11 -3.28 -18.19
CA ARG A 188 -18.33 -2.05 -17.95
C ARG A 188 -18.87 -1.18 -16.82
N ASP A 189 -20.07 -1.48 -16.30
CA ASP A 189 -20.65 -0.79 -15.15
C ASP A 189 -19.86 -1.05 -13.85
N VAL A 190 -19.78 -0.01 -13.01
CA VAL A 190 -19.02 0.00 -11.75
C VAL A 190 -19.63 -0.96 -10.74
N ASP A 191 -20.96 -1.00 -10.61
CA ASP A 191 -21.64 -1.82 -9.61
C ASP A 191 -21.63 -3.30 -10.00
N THR A 192 -21.79 -3.61 -11.30
CA THR A 192 -21.63 -4.97 -11.86
C THR A 192 -20.21 -5.50 -11.67
N GLN A 193 -19.19 -4.65 -11.84
CA GLN A 193 -17.80 -4.99 -11.54
C GLN A 193 -17.55 -5.20 -10.03
N MET A 194 -18.14 -4.38 -9.16
CA MET A 194 -18.07 -4.60 -7.71
C MET A 194 -18.80 -5.89 -7.26
N ASP A 195 -19.93 -6.24 -7.87
CA ASP A 195 -20.62 -7.52 -7.61
C ASP A 195 -19.76 -8.71 -8.05
N PHE A 196 -19.13 -8.64 -9.22
CA PHE A 196 -18.26 -9.70 -9.72
C PHE A 196 -16.98 -9.87 -8.87
N PHE A 197 -16.36 -8.77 -8.42
CA PHE A 197 -15.21 -8.79 -7.51
C PHE A 197 -15.53 -9.57 -6.21
N VAL A 198 -16.68 -9.26 -5.59
CA VAL A 198 -17.11 -9.95 -4.36
C VAL A 198 -17.52 -11.41 -4.64
N HIS A 199 -18.10 -11.70 -5.81
CA HIS A 199 -18.38 -13.07 -6.25
C HIS A 199 -17.11 -13.91 -6.44
N GLU A 200 -16.04 -13.35 -7.02
CA GLU A 200 -14.76 -14.05 -7.15
C GLU A 200 -14.12 -14.32 -5.80
N LEU A 201 -14.09 -13.34 -4.88
CA LEU A 201 -13.53 -13.50 -3.52
C LEU A 201 -14.25 -14.58 -2.70
N GLY A 202 -15.56 -14.77 -2.90
CA GLY A 202 -16.32 -15.87 -2.32
C GLY A 202 -16.17 -17.23 -3.03
N GLY A 203 -15.56 -17.25 -4.22
CA GLY A 203 -15.51 -18.40 -5.12
C GLY A 203 -14.09 -18.79 -5.54
N ARG A 204 -13.66 -18.36 -6.74
CA ARG A 204 -12.37 -18.74 -7.34
C ARG A 204 -11.17 -18.13 -6.61
N GLU A 205 -11.34 -16.94 -6.05
CA GLU A 205 -10.31 -16.17 -5.33
C GLU A 205 -10.42 -16.30 -3.80
N ARG A 206 -10.93 -17.45 -3.33
CA ARG A 206 -11.19 -17.73 -1.90
C ARG A 206 -9.99 -17.52 -0.98
N LEU A 207 -8.75 -17.72 -1.44
CA LEU A 207 -7.54 -17.44 -0.64
C LEU A 207 -7.41 -15.93 -0.33
N ALA A 208 -7.60 -15.08 -1.35
CA ALA A 208 -7.61 -13.63 -1.17
C ALA A 208 -8.82 -13.23 -0.30
N GLY A 209 -10.01 -13.75 -0.58
CA GLY A 209 -11.23 -13.48 0.20
C GLY A 209 -11.10 -13.83 1.69
N GLN A 210 -10.53 -14.99 2.03
CA GLN A 210 -10.29 -15.40 3.41
C GLN A 210 -9.26 -14.51 4.12
N ARG A 211 -8.13 -14.20 3.47
CA ARG A 211 -7.12 -13.28 4.03
C ARG A 211 -7.67 -11.86 4.21
N LEU A 212 -8.48 -11.38 3.26
CA LEU A 212 -9.08 -10.05 3.26
C LEU A 212 -10.17 -9.91 4.34
N ALA A 213 -10.92 -10.98 4.62
CA ALA A 213 -11.89 -11.03 5.70
C ALA A 213 -11.22 -11.12 7.10
N ALA A 214 -10.02 -11.70 7.19
CA ALA A 214 -9.24 -11.80 8.43
C ALA A 214 -8.37 -10.55 8.73
N ALA A 215 -8.18 -9.65 7.75
CA ALA A 215 -7.30 -8.50 7.87
C ALA A 215 -7.83 -7.45 8.86
N THR A 216 -7.05 -7.17 9.91
CA THR A 216 -7.38 -6.21 10.98
C THR A 216 -6.79 -4.81 10.77
N ASN A 217 -6.04 -4.60 9.69
CA ASN A 217 -5.40 -3.33 9.32
C ASN A 217 -5.19 -3.21 7.80
N ILE A 218 -4.84 -2.02 7.32
CA ILE A 218 -4.69 -1.73 5.88
C ILE A 218 -3.52 -2.47 5.21
N VAL A 219 -2.44 -2.81 5.94
CA VAL A 219 -1.27 -3.49 5.37
C VAL A 219 -1.63 -4.93 5.03
N ASP A 220 -2.25 -5.65 5.97
CA ASP A 220 -2.64 -7.05 5.76
C ASP A 220 -3.81 -7.17 4.77
N ALA A 221 -4.68 -6.15 4.69
CA ALA A 221 -5.73 -6.08 3.66
C ALA A 221 -5.14 -5.84 2.25
N THR A 222 -4.07 -5.03 2.14
CA THR A 222 -3.33 -4.85 0.88
C THR A 222 -2.61 -6.14 0.50
N GLU A 223 -1.98 -6.83 1.45
CA GLU A 223 -1.34 -8.13 1.21
C GLU A 223 -2.34 -9.20 0.77
N ALA A 224 -3.51 -9.24 1.39
CA ALA A 224 -4.59 -10.17 1.02
C ALA A 224 -4.98 -10.05 -0.46
N LEU A 225 -5.00 -8.83 -1.03
CA LEU A 225 -5.31 -8.60 -2.44
C LEU A 225 -4.13 -8.78 -3.39
N MET A 226 -2.88 -8.84 -2.91
CA MET A 226 -1.77 -9.31 -3.76
C MET A 226 -1.99 -10.76 -4.24
N HIS A 227 -2.75 -11.57 -3.48
CA HIS A 227 -3.17 -12.90 -3.90
C HIS A 227 -4.29 -12.91 -4.97
N PHE A 228 -4.99 -11.79 -5.19
CA PHE A 228 -6.05 -11.61 -6.19
C PHE A 228 -5.50 -11.06 -7.51
N GLU A 229 -4.60 -10.06 -7.44
CA GLU A 229 -3.97 -9.45 -8.64
C GLU A 229 -2.80 -10.28 -9.17
N ARG A 230 -1.96 -10.82 -8.27
CA ARG A 230 -0.78 -11.65 -8.58
C ARG A 230 0.17 -10.99 -9.62
N PRO A 231 0.61 -9.74 -9.42
CA PRO A 231 1.48 -9.02 -10.36
C PRO A 231 2.86 -9.69 -10.51
N GLN A 232 3.69 -9.23 -11.45
CA GLN A 232 5.05 -9.74 -11.63
C GLN A 232 5.83 -9.79 -10.30
N HIS A 233 6.65 -10.83 -10.11
CA HIS A 233 7.39 -11.15 -8.86
C HIS A 233 6.55 -11.53 -7.62
N TYR A 234 5.21 -11.55 -7.69
CA TYR A 234 4.38 -12.14 -6.64
C TYR A 234 4.67 -13.65 -6.48
N THR A 235 4.72 -14.12 -5.22
CA THR A 235 4.52 -15.54 -4.89
C THR A 235 3.59 -15.65 -3.69
N VAL A 236 2.96 -16.83 -3.50
CA VAL A 236 2.11 -17.11 -2.32
C VAL A 236 2.86 -16.98 -0.99
N ARG A 237 4.19 -17.21 -0.99
CA ARG A 237 5.06 -17.07 0.19
C ARG A 237 5.61 -15.65 0.38
N THR A 238 5.66 -14.86 -0.69
CA THR A 238 6.24 -13.49 -0.69
C THR A 238 5.31 -12.50 -1.41
N PRO A 239 4.04 -12.34 -0.97
CA PRO A 239 3.07 -11.49 -1.68
C PRO A 239 3.51 -10.02 -1.78
N ARG A 240 4.20 -9.50 -0.75
CA ARG A 240 4.77 -8.14 -0.72
C ARG A 240 5.93 -7.91 -1.70
N ALA A 241 6.48 -8.96 -2.31
CA ALA A 241 7.50 -8.85 -3.36
C ALA A 241 6.90 -8.59 -4.76
N GLY A 242 5.58 -8.60 -4.90
CA GLY A 242 4.91 -8.30 -6.16
C GLY A 242 5.09 -6.84 -6.59
N HIS A 243 5.41 -6.65 -7.88
CA HIS A 243 5.66 -5.35 -8.51
C HIS A 243 4.58 -4.32 -8.19
N GLY A 244 4.98 -3.17 -7.65
CA GLY A 244 4.07 -2.08 -7.26
C GLY A 244 3.40 -2.24 -5.88
N TRP A 245 3.96 -3.06 -4.99
CA TRP A 245 3.50 -3.21 -3.60
C TRP A 245 3.32 -1.86 -2.87
N ASP A 246 4.37 -1.04 -2.82
CA ASP A 246 4.35 0.22 -2.04
C ASP A 246 3.34 1.24 -2.60
N ASN A 247 3.17 1.29 -3.93
CA ASN A 247 2.15 2.12 -4.57
C ASN A 247 0.73 1.67 -4.17
N ARG A 248 0.45 0.36 -4.21
CA ARG A 248 -0.85 -0.17 -3.78
C ARG A 248 -1.12 0.09 -2.30
N LEU A 249 -0.10 -0.02 -1.44
CA LEU A 249 -0.23 0.33 -0.03
C LEU A 249 -0.46 1.85 0.19
N ALA A 250 0.21 2.72 -0.57
CA ALA A 250 -0.02 4.16 -0.50
C ALA A 250 -1.44 4.53 -1.00
N HIS A 251 -1.91 3.87 -2.05
CA HIS A 251 -3.27 4.04 -2.57
C HIS A 251 -4.34 3.46 -1.62
N ALA A 252 -4.06 2.34 -0.95
CA ALA A 252 -4.92 1.77 0.08
C ALA A 252 -5.07 2.73 1.28
N ARG A 253 -3.97 3.34 1.74
CA ARG A 253 -3.97 4.38 2.80
C ARG A 253 -4.69 5.68 2.40
N TRP A 254 -4.63 6.07 1.13
CA TRP A 254 -5.47 7.16 0.62
C TRP A 254 -6.96 6.81 0.69
N ALA A 255 -7.35 5.59 0.31
CA ALA A 255 -8.73 5.13 0.39
C ALA A 255 -9.21 4.88 1.84
N GLU A 256 -8.29 4.57 2.76
CA GLU A 256 -8.55 4.44 4.21
C GLU A 256 -9.11 5.75 4.80
N ALA A 257 -8.65 6.91 4.31
CA ALA A 257 -9.19 8.21 4.70
C ALA A 257 -10.69 8.39 4.39
N PHE A 258 -11.27 7.61 3.47
CA PHE A 258 -12.72 7.63 3.21
C PHE A 258 -13.56 7.01 4.35
N GLY A 259 -12.93 6.33 5.31
CA GLY A 259 -13.55 5.95 6.60
C GLY A 259 -13.43 7.01 7.70
N GLY A 260 -12.76 8.14 7.44
CA GLY A 260 -12.31 9.12 8.43
C GLY A 260 -13.40 9.98 9.09
N GLY A 261 -14.27 9.36 9.88
CA GLY A 261 -15.19 10.05 10.79
C GLY A 261 -14.62 10.37 12.17
N ALA A 262 -13.35 10.06 12.44
CA ALA A 262 -12.72 10.23 13.75
C ALA A 262 -11.20 10.48 13.68
N GLY A 263 -10.73 11.47 14.46
CA GLY A 263 -9.38 11.53 15.03
C GLY A 263 -8.16 11.47 14.10
N ALA A 264 -7.82 12.59 13.45
CA ALA A 264 -6.50 12.77 12.84
C ALA A 264 -5.44 13.27 13.85
N PRO A 265 -4.16 12.89 13.65
CA PRO A 265 -3.08 13.85 13.88
C PRO A 265 -2.05 13.90 12.74
N ALA A 266 -1.60 15.12 12.43
CA ALA A 266 -0.37 15.52 11.72
C ALA A 266 -0.08 14.95 10.30
N ALA A 267 0.27 15.85 9.39
CA ALA A 267 0.68 15.51 8.02
C ALA A 267 2.17 15.09 7.94
N VAL A 268 2.47 14.23 6.97
CA VAL A 268 3.82 14.07 6.39
C VAL A 268 3.77 14.48 4.92
N THR A 269 4.72 15.33 4.51
CA THR A 269 4.72 15.98 3.20
C THR A 269 5.01 14.98 2.07
N ALA A 270 4.03 14.76 1.19
CA ALA A 270 4.24 13.98 -0.03
C ALA A 270 5.06 14.78 -1.05
N LEU A 271 6.13 14.18 -1.59
CA LEU A 271 6.81 14.71 -2.77
C LEU A 271 5.90 14.58 -4.01
N ALA A 272 6.07 15.49 -4.97
CA ALA A 272 5.28 15.51 -6.20
C ALA A 272 5.56 14.28 -7.09
N PRO A 273 4.54 13.74 -7.80
CA PRO A 273 4.72 12.60 -8.68
C PRO A 273 5.36 12.99 -10.03
N THR A 274 6.43 12.30 -10.41
CA THR A 274 7.00 12.35 -11.76
C THR A 274 6.15 11.50 -12.72
N PRO A 275 5.77 12.00 -13.92
CA PRO A 275 5.06 11.20 -14.90
C PRO A 275 6.01 10.21 -15.60
N ALA A 276 5.67 8.92 -15.59
CA ALA A 276 6.33 7.88 -16.37
C ALA A 276 5.68 7.71 -17.77
N PRO A 277 6.44 7.35 -18.82
CA PRO A 277 5.94 7.32 -20.20
C PRO A 277 5.25 5.99 -20.57
N THR A 278 4.26 6.07 -21.46
CA THR A 278 3.68 4.93 -22.18
C THR A 278 3.94 5.05 -23.67
N GLY A 279 4.79 4.17 -24.22
CA GLY A 279 5.15 4.19 -25.64
C GLY A 279 4.11 3.51 -26.54
N ALA A 280 3.83 4.11 -27.70
CA ALA A 280 2.94 3.57 -28.72
C ALA A 280 3.75 2.90 -29.86
N ALA A 281 3.55 1.59 -30.09
CA ALA A 281 3.98 0.87 -31.29
C ALA A 281 3.38 -0.55 -31.37
N ALA A 282 2.22 -0.72 -32.02
CA ALA A 282 1.74 -1.98 -32.63
C ALA A 282 0.30 -1.86 -33.20
N ALA A 283 0.13 -1.27 -34.39
CA ALA A 283 -1.13 -1.32 -35.14
C ALA A 283 -0.96 -0.98 -36.64
N ILE A 284 -0.25 -1.83 -37.40
CA ILE A 284 -0.29 -1.81 -38.87
C ILE A 284 -0.61 -3.23 -39.33
N GLU A 285 -1.84 -3.46 -39.79
CA GLU A 285 -2.19 -4.30 -40.97
C GLU A 285 -3.73 -4.39 -41.16
N ALA A 286 -4.14 -4.95 -42.31
CA ALA A 286 -5.48 -5.46 -42.62
C ALA A 286 -6.66 -4.47 -42.80
N VAL A 287 -6.56 -3.59 -43.81
CA VAL A 287 -7.67 -3.41 -44.77
C VAL A 287 -7.10 -3.46 -46.19
N ALA A 288 -7.56 -4.41 -47.00
CA ALA A 288 -7.22 -4.53 -48.43
C ALA A 288 -8.23 -3.73 -49.30
N PRO A 289 -7.86 -3.30 -50.52
CA PRO A 289 -8.56 -2.21 -51.20
C PRO A 289 -9.83 -2.62 -51.95
N LEU A 290 -10.81 -1.73 -51.97
CA LEU A 290 -11.78 -1.63 -53.07
C LEU A 290 -11.24 -0.61 -54.08
N ALA A 291 -11.02 -1.04 -55.32
CA ALA A 291 -10.57 -0.19 -56.40
C ALA A 291 -11.73 0.53 -57.09
N SER A 292 -11.51 1.76 -57.51
CA SER A 292 -12.33 2.46 -58.51
C SER A 292 -11.43 3.37 -59.34
N ASP A 293 -11.32 3.10 -60.65
CA ASP A 293 -10.46 3.88 -61.54
C ASP A 293 -10.88 5.34 -61.63
N GLY A 294 -9.94 6.26 -61.37
CA GLY A 294 -10.21 7.69 -61.34
C GLY A 294 -8.92 8.50 -61.50
N LYS A 295 -8.54 8.80 -62.74
CA LYS A 295 -7.35 9.60 -63.06
C LYS A 295 -7.56 11.05 -62.55
N PRO A 296 -6.60 11.67 -61.85
CA PRO A 296 -6.82 12.96 -61.20
C PRO A 296 -7.02 14.08 -62.22
N ALA A 297 -8.14 14.80 -62.09
CA ALA A 297 -8.36 16.08 -62.75
C ALA A 297 -8.02 17.21 -61.76
N ALA A 298 -7.17 18.16 -62.16
CA ALA A 298 -6.87 19.33 -61.35
C ALA A 298 -8.11 20.24 -61.25
N GLY A 299 -8.52 20.57 -60.02
CA GLY A 299 -9.71 21.36 -59.77
C GLY A 299 -9.70 21.97 -58.38
N THR A 300 -9.03 23.10 -58.22
CA THR A 300 -9.13 23.91 -56.99
C THR A 300 -10.55 24.45 -56.86
N SER A 301 -11.28 23.98 -55.86
CA SER A 301 -12.51 24.61 -55.39
C SER A 301 -12.47 24.63 -53.87
N ALA A 302 -12.24 25.81 -53.31
CA ALA A 302 -12.46 26.02 -51.89
C ALA A 302 -13.95 25.83 -51.61
N ILE A 303 -14.28 25.04 -50.58
CA ILE A 303 -15.66 24.88 -50.13
C ILE A 303 -16.18 26.27 -49.73
N ALA A 304 -17.32 26.69 -50.28
CA ALA A 304 -17.84 28.02 -50.00
C ALA A 304 -18.27 28.11 -48.52
N PRO A 305 -18.08 29.25 -47.83
CA PRO A 305 -18.46 29.39 -46.42
C PRO A 305 -19.95 29.14 -46.11
N ALA A 306 -20.81 29.08 -47.13
CA ALA A 306 -22.25 28.84 -47.00
C ALA A 306 -22.63 27.35 -46.85
N ASP A 307 -21.79 26.40 -47.30
CA ASP A 307 -22.21 25.00 -47.48
C ASP A 307 -22.10 24.13 -46.20
N VAL A 308 -21.59 24.68 -45.08
CA VAL A 308 -21.29 23.94 -43.84
C VAL A 308 -22.39 24.11 -42.77
N GLY A 309 -23.64 23.90 -43.19
CA GLY A 309 -24.86 24.23 -42.42
C GLY A 309 -24.97 23.57 -41.03
N PRO A 310 -25.79 24.15 -40.12
CA PRO A 310 -26.00 23.62 -38.77
C PRO A 310 -26.91 22.38 -38.74
N PRO A 311 -26.91 21.60 -37.64
CA PRO A 311 -27.82 20.46 -37.46
C PRO A 311 -29.31 20.87 -37.49
N ARG A 312 -30.18 19.95 -37.89
CA ARG A 312 -31.63 20.20 -37.99
C ARG A 312 -32.29 20.10 -36.61
N VAL A 313 -33.07 21.12 -36.24
CA VAL A 313 -33.95 21.11 -35.07
C VAL A 313 -35.35 20.71 -35.49
N THR A 314 -35.95 19.75 -34.80
CA THR A 314 -37.28 19.21 -35.11
C THR A 314 -38.30 19.86 -34.19
N ARG A 315 -39.01 20.87 -34.69
CA ARG A 315 -40.03 21.61 -33.93
C ARG A 315 -41.39 20.91 -34.02
N VAL A 316 -42.06 20.78 -32.88
CA VAL A 316 -43.47 20.37 -32.78
C VAL A 316 -44.28 21.55 -32.24
N VAL A 317 -45.38 21.86 -32.91
CA VAL A 317 -46.33 22.91 -32.49
C VAL A 317 -47.66 22.24 -32.19
N GLU A 318 -48.10 22.29 -30.94
CA GLU A 318 -49.45 21.88 -30.56
C GLU A 318 -50.40 23.07 -30.79
N PRO A 319 -51.55 22.87 -31.47
CA PRO A 319 -52.49 23.94 -31.75
C PRO A 319 -53.06 24.51 -30.45
N ILE A 320 -53.32 25.82 -30.44
CA ILE A 320 -53.96 26.46 -29.29
C ILE A 320 -55.43 26.04 -29.17
N GLU A 321 -55.80 25.60 -27.98
CA GLU A 321 -57.18 25.37 -27.56
C GLU A 321 -57.55 26.35 -26.44
N ILE A 322 -58.80 26.83 -26.43
CA ILE A 322 -59.30 27.82 -25.47
C ILE A 322 -60.71 27.43 -25.04
N GLN A 323 -60.90 27.12 -23.76
CA GLN A 323 -62.20 26.78 -23.18
C GLN A 323 -62.81 28.02 -22.50
N ARG A 324 -64.06 28.34 -22.89
CA ARG A 324 -64.78 29.59 -22.61
C ARG A 324 -65.28 29.69 -21.16
N ALA A 325 -65.27 30.90 -20.56
CA ALA A 325 -65.82 31.12 -19.21
C ALA A 325 -66.41 32.53 -18.97
N GLY A 326 -67.72 32.63 -18.71
CA GLY A 326 -68.39 33.89 -18.32
C GLY A 326 -68.85 34.78 -19.50
N GLY A 327 -69.19 36.04 -19.22
CA GLY A 327 -69.53 37.06 -20.25
C GLY A 327 -71.02 37.32 -20.51
N GLY A 328 -71.91 37.08 -19.55
CA GLY A 328 -73.36 37.22 -19.67
C GLY A 328 -73.96 38.61 -19.41
N PHE A 329 -73.30 39.51 -18.67
CA PHE A 329 -73.84 40.84 -18.33
C PHE A 329 -74.12 41.68 -19.58
N ARG A 330 -75.26 42.39 -19.64
CA ARG A 330 -75.60 43.35 -20.70
C ARG A 330 -76.29 44.58 -20.11
N PRO A 331 -76.06 45.80 -20.64
CA PRO A 331 -76.83 46.98 -20.24
C PRO A 331 -78.30 46.83 -20.61
N THR A 332 -79.18 47.41 -19.80
CA THR A 332 -80.64 47.34 -19.99
C THR A 332 -81.19 48.38 -20.97
N GLY A 333 -80.44 49.47 -21.22
CA GLY A 333 -80.90 50.59 -22.04
C GLY A 333 -82.05 51.39 -21.39
N SER A 334 -82.32 51.15 -20.10
CA SER A 334 -83.49 51.71 -19.42
C SER A 334 -83.30 53.18 -19.08
N THR A 335 -84.22 54.02 -19.56
CA THR A 335 -84.22 55.48 -19.34
C THR A 335 -84.56 55.90 -17.91
N THR A 336 -84.96 54.95 -17.05
CA THR A 336 -85.23 55.20 -15.63
C THR A 336 -83.95 55.53 -14.85
N ILE A 337 -84.08 56.23 -13.72
CA ILE A 337 -82.92 56.55 -12.85
C ILE A 337 -82.25 55.29 -12.31
N ARG A 338 -83.05 54.27 -11.93
CA ARG A 338 -82.57 52.93 -11.59
C ARG A 338 -81.81 52.27 -12.75
N GLY A 339 -82.38 52.30 -13.96
CA GLY A 339 -81.81 51.72 -15.17
C GLY A 339 -80.44 52.30 -15.51
N ARG A 340 -80.34 53.62 -15.60
CA ARG A 340 -79.05 54.30 -15.86
C ARG A 340 -78.01 54.02 -14.77
N ALA A 341 -78.41 53.93 -13.50
CA ALA A 341 -77.50 53.58 -12.40
C ALA A 341 -77.03 52.12 -12.44
N TYR A 342 -77.92 51.18 -12.83
CA TYR A 342 -77.60 49.78 -13.08
C TYR A 342 -76.59 49.66 -14.23
N ASP A 343 -76.91 50.23 -15.39
CA ASP A 343 -76.09 50.13 -16.60
C ASP A 343 -74.70 50.74 -16.36
N THR A 344 -74.62 51.93 -15.75
CA THR A 344 -73.34 52.61 -15.45
C THR A 344 -72.46 51.81 -14.48
N ALA A 345 -73.05 51.26 -13.41
CA ALA A 345 -72.31 50.52 -12.41
C ALA A 345 -71.85 49.15 -12.92
N GLY A 346 -72.74 48.40 -13.57
CA GLY A 346 -72.44 47.09 -14.13
C GLY A 346 -71.41 47.16 -15.24
N MET A 347 -71.55 48.12 -16.18
CA MET A 347 -70.58 48.33 -17.26
C MET A 347 -69.17 48.57 -16.74
N ARG A 348 -69.02 49.40 -15.71
CA ARG A 348 -67.72 49.68 -15.09
C ARG A 348 -67.10 48.43 -14.47
N THR A 349 -67.85 47.70 -13.65
CA THR A 349 -67.34 46.47 -13.00
C THR A 349 -67.03 45.39 -14.03
N TYR A 350 -67.81 45.30 -15.11
CA TYR A 350 -67.57 44.38 -16.23
C TYR A 350 -66.25 44.70 -16.96
N LEU A 351 -65.98 45.98 -17.25
CA LEU A 351 -64.70 46.43 -17.82
C LEU A 351 -63.52 46.15 -16.90
N GLU A 352 -63.66 46.43 -15.59
CA GLU A 352 -62.62 46.12 -14.59
C GLU A 352 -62.33 44.60 -14.52
N GLN A 353 -63.32 43.73 -14.73
CA GLN A 353 -63.11 42.28 -14.85
C GLN A 353 -62.54 41.85 -16.22
N LEU A 354 -62.89 42.56 -17.29
CA LEU A 354 -62.41 42.29 -18.64
C LEU A 354 -60.91 42.58 -18.80
N ASP A 355 -60.42 43.70 -18.25
CA ASP A 355 -58.98 44.02 -18.23
C ASP A 355 -58.17 42.95 -17.47
N ASN A 356 -58.68 42.47 -16.33
CA ASN A 356 -58.06 41.37 -15.58
C ASN A 356 -58.06 40.05 -16.37
N THR A 357 -59.13 39.76 -17.12
CA THR A 357 -59.23 38.58 -17.98
C THR A 357 -58.26 38.65 -19.16
N ILE A 358 -58.14 39.83 -19.81
CA ILE A 358 -57.15 40.10 -20.85
C ILE A 358 -55.73 39.84 -20.32
N ALA A 359 -55.39 40.35 -19.14
CA ALA A 359 -54.06 40.19 -18.56
C ALA A 359 -53.74 38.71 -18.23
N ALA A 360 -54.69 38.00 -17.60
CA ALA A 360 -54.51 36.59 -17.22
C ALA A 360 -54.36 35.69 -18.46
N ASP A 361 -55.24 35.84 -19.46
CA ASP A 361 -55.26 34.97 -20.63
C ASP A 361 -54.08 35.27 -21.58
N THR A 362 -53.65 36.54 -21.68
CA THR A 362 -52.46 36.88 -22.50
C THR A 362 -51.15 36.40 -21.87
N ASP A 363 -50.98 36.39 -20.55
CA ASP A 363 -49.82 35.73 -19.93
C ASP A 363 -49.90 34.20 -20.10
N ALA A 364 -51.07 33.61 -19.91
CA ALA A 364 -51.28 32.17 -20.07
C ALA A 364 -51.06 31.66 -21.52
N VAL A 365 -51.27 32.51 -22.53
CA VAL A 365 -50.79 32.29 -23.91
C VAL A 365 -49.27 32.51 -24.01
N TYR A 366 -48.75 33.61 -23.48
CA TYR A 366 -47.32 33.92 -23.55
C TYR A 366 -46.44 32.80 -22.98
N GLN A 367 -46.73 32.27 -21.79
CA GLN A 367 -45.90 31.22 -21.18
C GLN A 367 -45.74 29.95 -22.03
N ARG A 368 -46.69 29.68 -22.95
CA ARG A 368 -46.72 28.51 -23.85
C ARG A 368 -46.10 28.75 -25.23
N PHE A 369 -46.12 30.00 -25.70
CA PHE A 369 -45.72 30.36 -27.06
C PHE A 369 -44.55 31.37 -27.12
N LYS A 370 -44.06 31.90 -25.98
CA LYS A 370 -42.91 32.84 -25.87
C LYS A 370 -41.68 32.45 -26.68
N ASP A 371 -41.45 31.15 -26.85
CA ASP A 371 -40.29 30.61 -27.54
C ASP A 371 -40.33 30.78 -29.06
N ASP A 372 -41.50 31.12 -29.64
CA ASP A 372 -41.70 31.45 -31.05
C ASP A 372 -42.62 32.69 -31.24
N PRO A 373 -42.10 33.84 -31.70
CA PRO A 373 -42.92 35.03 -31.89
C PRO A 373 -43.98 34.91 -33.00
N VAL A 374 -43.85 33.96 -33.94
CA VAL A 374 -44.81 33.76 -35.04
C VAL A 374 -46.02 32.96 -34.56
N GLU A 375 -45.80 31.86 -33.82
CA GLU A 375 -46.92 31.11 -33.22
C GLU A 375 -47.56 31.90 -32.06
N LEU A 376 -46.79 32.70 -31.31
CA LEU A 376 -47.32 33.64 -30.32
C LEU A 376 -48.27 34.69 -30.94
N GLU A 377 -47.92 35.24 -32.11
CA GLU A 377 -48.77 36.22 -32.82
C GLU A 377 -50.09 35.59 -33.28
N LYS A 378 -50.05 34.35 -33.79
CA LYS A 378 -51.25 33.57 -34.12
C LYS A 378 -52.09 33.23 -32.87
N ALA A 379 -51.45 32.83 -31.78
CA ALA A 379 -52.12 32.47 -30.53
C ALA A 379 -52.85 33.67 -29.90
N PHE A 380 -52.26 34.87 -29.94
CA PHE A 380 -52.97 36.10 -29.58
C PHE A 380 -54.12 36.44 -30.53
N GLY A 381 -53.98 36.16 -31.84
CA GLY A 381 -55.08 36.30 -32.81
C GLY A 381 -56.28 35.37 -32.50
N ALA A 382 -56.00 34.12 -32.12
CA ALA A 382 -57.00 33.16 -31.68
C ALA A 382 -57.69 33.62 -30.37
N LEU A 383 -56.92 34.03 -29.37
CA LEU A 383 -57.45 34.53 -28.10
C LEU A 383 -58.35 35.76 -28.29
N ARG A 384 -57.93 36.74 -29.10
CA ARG A 384 -58.77 37.89 -29.46
C ARG A 384 -60.10 37.47 -30.09
N THR A 385 -60.08 36.43 -30.93
CA THR A 385 -61.28 35.92 -31.59
C THR A 385 -62.27 35.29 -30.61
N VAL A 386 -61.79 34.61 -29.55
CA VAL A 386 -62.64 34.06 -28.48
C VAL A 386 -63.22 35.18 -27.61
N HIS A 387 -62.40 36.10 -27.11
CA HIS A 387 -62.88 37.25 -26.32
C HIS A 387 -63.90 38.10 -27.10
N MET A 388 -63.70 38.30 -28.40
CA MET A 388 -64.64 39.03 -29.28
C MET A 388 -66.00 38.33 -29.45
N GLN A 389 -66.09 37.02 -29.22
CA GLN A 389 -67.36 36.28 -29.25
C GLN A 389 -68.03 36.22 -27.88
N ASP A 390 -67.27 35.96 -26.82
CA ASP A 390 -67.80 35.62 -25.51
C ASP A 390 -67.89 36.80 -24.53
N HIS A 391 -67.06 37.83 -24.69
CA HIS A 391 -66.87 38.87 -23.66
C HIS A 391 -67.02 40.30 -24.17
N VAL A 392 -66.94 40.55 -25.47
CA VAL A 392 -67.06 41.89 -26.06
C VAL A 392 -68.45 42.08 -26.68
N PHE A 393 -69.07 43.21 -26.39
CA PHE A 393 -70.28 43.70 -27.05
C PHE A 393 -70.01 45.12 -27.58
N PRO A 394 -70.85 45.66 -28.51
CA PRO A 394 -70.50 46.85 -29.31
C PRO A 394 -70.04 48.07 -28.50
N GLU A 395 -70.65 48.29 -27.34
CA GLU A 395 -70.39 49.41 -26.44
C GLU A 395 -68.99 49.40 -25.79
N VAL A 396 -68.31 48.24 -25.73
CA VAL A 396 -66.98 48.09 -25.07
C VAL A 396 -65.86 47.68 -26.03
N GLN A 397 -66.15 47.53 -27.33
CA GLN A 397 -65.20 47.00 -28.30
C GLN A 397 -63.94 47.88 -28.45
N GLY A 398 -64.10 49.22 -28.43
CA GLY A 398 -62.98 50.15 -28.56
C GLY A 398 -61.99 50.11 -27.40
N ASP A 399 -62.50 49.99 -26.17
CA ASP A 399 -61.66 49.88 -24.96
C ASP A 399 -60.93 48.53 -24.91
N TYR A 400 -61.62 47.44 -25.24
CA TYR A 400 -61.01 46.11 -25.36
C TYR A 400 -59.83 46.11 -26.36
N ASP A 401 -60.04 46.62 -27.58
CA ASP A 401 -58.98 46.59 -28.62
C ASP A 401 -57.79 47.46 -28.23
N GLY A 402 -58.05 48.58 -27.54
CA GLY A 402 -57.02 49.39 -26.91
C GLY A 402 -56.24 48.64 -25.81
N ALA A 403 -56.92 47.91 -24.93
CA ALA A 403 -56.30 47.15 -23.84
C ALA A 403 -55.50 45.94 -24.33
N PHE A 404 -56.15 45.03 -25.06
CA PHE A 404 -55.54 43.82 -25.61
C PHE A 404 -54.34 44.17 -26.53
N GLY A 405 -54.50 45.20 -27.36
CA GLY A 405 -53.43 45.69 -28.23
C GLY A 405 -52.28 46.38 -27.49
N ARG A 406 -52.42 46.82 -26.24
CA ARG A 406 -51.29 47.31 -25.42
C ARG A 406 -50.49 46.14 -24.84
N VAL A 407 -51.16 45.15 -24.26
CA VAL A 407 -50.51 44.03 -23.55
C VAL A 407 -49.74 43.11 -24.51
N THR A 408 -50.39 42.64 -25.58
CA THR A 408 -49.82 41.67 -26.53
C THR A 408 -48.56 42.16 -27.24
N ARG A 409 -48.48 43.46 -27.60
CA ARG A 409 -47.27 44.05 -28.20
C ARG A 409 -46.04 44.00 -27.29
N GLY A 410 -46.22 44.05 -25.96
CA GLY A 410 -45.12 43.90 -25.02
C GLY A 410 -44.48 42.51 -25.12
N TYR A 411 -45.33 41.48 -25.05
CA TYR A 411 -44.92 40.07 -25.14
C TYR A 411 -44.30 39.70 -26.51
N LEU A 412 -44.85 40.20 -27.62
CA LEU A 412 -44.29 39.96 -28.96
C LEU A 412 -42.89 40.56 -29.12
N ASN A 413 -42.66 41.78 -28.63
CA ASN A 413 -41.34 42.42 -28.65
C ASN A 413 -40.34 41.71 -27.71
N GLN A 414 -40.81 41.13 -26.61
CA GLN A 414 -39.96 40.35 -25.71
C GLN A 414 -39.52 39.03 -26.37
N SER A 415 -40.47 38.25 -26.89
CA SER A 415 -40.22 36.97 -27.59
C SER A 415 -39.21 37.08 -28.73
N ARG A 416 -39.27 38.16 -29.53
CA ARG A 416 -38.31 38.42 -30.62
C ARG A 416 -36.88 38.61 -30.11
N ARG A 417 -36.67 39.43 -29.07
CA ARG A 417 -35.34 39.63 -28.44
C ARG A 417 -34.80 38.36 -27.78
N ASP A 418 -35.67 37.59 -27.16
CA ASP A 418 -35.31 36.31 -26.55
C ASP A 418 -34.99 35.23 -27.60
N GLN A 419 -35.57 35.31 -28.81
CA GLN A 419 -35.17 34.50 -29.96
C GLN A 419 -33.78 34.92 -30.50
N GLU A 420 -33.57 36.20 -30.78
CA GLU A 420 -32.28 36.76 -31.24
C GLU A 420 -31.14 36.37 -30.29
N THR A 421 -31.36 36.50 -28.98
CA THR A 421 -30.40 36.15 -27.93
C THR A 421 -30.05 34.65 -27.94
N ARG A 422 -31.04 33.76 -28.14
CA ARG A 422 -30.82 32.31 -28.21
C ARG A 422 -30.05 31.90 -29.47
N VAL A 423 -30.30 32.53 -30.62
CA VAL A 423 -29.55 32.27 -31.87
C VAL A 423 -28.07 32.62 -31.69
N LEU A 424 -27.77 33.81 -31.16
CA LEU A 424 -26.38 34.24 -30.90
C LEU A 424 -25.65 33.34 -29.89
N GLN A 425 -26.36 32.81 -28.88
CA GLN A 425 -25.80 31.85 -27.94
C GLN A 425 -25.52 30.48 -28.59
N GLN A 426 -26.41 30.00 -29.48
CA GLN A 426 -26.22 28.75 -30.20
C GLN A 426 -25.05 28.85 -31.20
N ASP A 427 -24.99 29.91 -32.02
CA ASP A 427 -23.90 30.13 -32.97
C ASP A 427 -22.52 30.15 -32.29
N ARG A 428 -22.43 30.73 -31.09
CA ARG A 428 -21.21 30.73 -30.27
C ARG A 428 -20.87 29.36 -29.70
N ALA A 429 -21.87 28.57 -29.29
CA ALA A 429 -21.67 27.20 -28.82
C ALA A 429 -21.19 26.27 -29.95
N ASP A 430 -21.84 26.32 -31.12
CA ASP A 430 -21.47 25.58 -32.33
C ASP A 430 -20.05 25.95 -32.79
N PHE A 431 -19.69 27.23 -32.76
CA PHE A 431 -18.33 27.69 -33.05
C PHE A 431 -17.29 27.07 -32.11
N LEU A 432 -17.50 27.14 -30.80
CA LEU A 432 -16.56 26.60 -29.80
C LEU A 432 -16.40 25.08 -29.92
N THR A 433 -17.48 24.35 -30.17
CA THR A 433 -17.45 22.89 -30.41
C THR A 433 -16.59 22.56 -31.62
N ARG A 434 -16.88 23.17 -32.79
CA ARG A 434 -16.13 22.93 -34.04
C ARG A 434 -14.65 23.32 -33.89
N SER A 435 -14.31 24.38 -33.15
CA SER A 435 -12.92 24.74 -32.86
C SER A 435 -12.19 23.63 -32.09
N GLY A 436 -12.81 23.07 -31.05
CA GLY A 436 -12.24 21.96 -30.28
C GLY A 436 -12.05 20.68 -31.09
N GLU A 437 -12.98 20.39 -32.01
CA GLU A 437 -12.87 19.28 -32.96
C GLU A 437 -11.71 19.46 -33.94
N MET A 438 -11.54 20.66 -34.52
CA MET A 438 -10.45 20.96 -35.46
C MET A 438 -9.07 20.90 -34.79
N GLU A 439 -8.90 21.51 -33.61
CA GLU A 439 -7.65 21.42 -32.83
C GLU A 439 -7.31 19.96 -32.47
N THR A 440 -8.32 19.18 -32.05
CA THR A 440 -8.16 17.74 -31.79
C THR A 440 -7.77 16.97 -33.06
N ALA A 441 -8.33 17.32 -34.21
CA ALA A 441 -8.02 16.70 -35.50
C ALA A 441 -6.61 17.07 -36.01
N SER A 442 -6.10 18.26 -35.69
CA SER A 442 -4.70 18.65 -35.95
C SER A 442 -3.75 17.91 -35.02
N ALA A 443 -4.01 17.87 -33.71
CA ALA A 443 -3.18 17.13 -32.75
C ALA A 443 -3.07 15.63 -33.09
N ARG A 444 -4.17 14.99 -33.51
CA ARG A 444 -4.16 13.59 -33.99
C ARG A 444 -3.34 13.40 -35.26
N ALA A 445 -3.33 14.37 -36.17
CA ALA A 445 -2.51 14.30 -37.39
C ALA A 445 -1.01 14.42 -37.09
N VAL A 446 -0.64 15.22 -36.07
CA VAL A 446 0.75 15.35 -35.61
C VAL A 446 1.22 14.11 -34.83
N GLU A 447 0.38 13.46 -34.04
CA GLU A 447 0.75 12.18 -33.40
C GLU A 447 0.83 11.02 -34.42
N ALA A 448 0.00 11.03 -35.46
CA ALA A 448 0.09 10.08 -36.57
C ALA A 448 1.22 10.40 -37.58
N PHE A 449 2.00 11.47 -37.36
CA PHE A 449 3.08 11.88 -38.27
C PHE A 449 4.26 10.91 -38.24
N ASP A 450 4.65 10.44 -39.43
CA ASP A 450 5.93 9.79 -39.71
C ASP A 450 6.91 10.83 -40.30
N PRO A 451 8.00 11.17 -39.59
CA PRO A 451 9.05 12.06 -40.09
C PRO A 451 9.74 11.64 -41.40
N GLY A 452 9.54 10.41 -41.88
CA GLY A 452 10.04 9.92 -43.16
C GLY A 452 9.14 10.20 -44.38
N SER A 453 7.99 10.88 -44.23
CA SER A 453 6.99 11.05 -45.29
C SER A 453 6.65 12.51 -45.60
N ASP A 454 7.00 12.98 -46.80
CA ASP A 454 6.77 14.35 -47.27
C ASP A 454 5.28 14.73 -47.34
N ASP A 455 4.41 13.79 -47.78
CA ASP A 455 2.97 14.01 -47.92
C ASP A 455 2.28 14.36 -46.57
N ALA A 456 2.82 13.86 -45.47
CA ALA A 456 2.21 14.03 -44.15
C ALA A 456 2.33 15.48 -43.62
N ALA A 457 3.38 16.21 -43.99
CA ALA A 457 3.53 17.62 -43.64
C ALA A 457 2.48 18.50 -44.36
N ALA A 458 2.19 18.20 -45.63
CA ALA A 458 1.15 18.90 -46.39
C ALA A 458 -0.25 18.68 -45.81
N ALA A 459 -0.54 17.47 -45.31
CA ALA A 459 -1.82 17.16 -44.65
C ALA A 459 -2.02 17.94 -43.33
N ILE A 460 -0.95 18.25 -42.59
CA ILE A 460 -0.99 19.08 -41.38
C ILE A 460 -1.22 20.56 -41.77
N ALA A 461 -0.50 21.06 -42.78
CA ALA A 461 -0.68 22.43 -43.27
C ALA A 461 -2.11 22.71 -43.79
N LEU A 462 -2.71 21.74 -44.49
CA LEU A 462 -4.11 21.83 -44.95
C LEU A 462 -5.10 21.93 -43.79
N ARG A 463 -4.89 21.18 -42.70
CA ARG A 463 -5.72 21.26 -41.48
C ARG A 463 -5.59 22.61 -40.80
N GLN A 464 -4.38 23.15 -40.69
CA GLN A 464 -4.16 24.49 -40.14
C GLN A 464 -4.90 25.56 -40.97
N SER A 465 -4.89 25.45 -42.30
CA SER A 465 -5.64 26.37 -43.17
C SER A 465 -7.16 26.26 -42.98
N ALA A 466 -7.69 25.09 -42.63
CA ALA A 466 -9.12 24.91 -42.32
C ALA A 466 -9.49 25.53 -40.96
N THR A 467 -8.65 25.35 -39.93
CA THR A 467 -8.76 26.04 -38.63
C THR A 467 -8.74 27.55 -38.81
N ASP A 468 -7.79 28.08 -39.57
CA ASP A 468 -7.65 29.52 -39.81
C ASP A 468 -8.91 30.11 -40.49
N ALA A 469 -9.48 29.40 -41.48
CA ALA A 469 -10.71 29.80 -42.16
C ALA A 469 -11.97 29.69 -41.27
N HIS A 470 -12.01 28.73 -40.34
CA HIS A 470 -13.08 28.63 -39.34
C HIS A 470 -13.10 29.85 -38.40
N TYR A 471 -11.92 30.31 -37.96
CA TYR A 471 -11.79 31.57 -37.22
C TYR A 471 -12.21 32.80 -38.04
N ASP A 472 -11.85 32.89 -39.33
CA ASP A 472 -12.35 33.97 -40.22
C ASP A 472 -13.88 33.96 -40.35
N SER A 473 -14.49 32.77 -40.42
CA SER A 473 -15.96 32.62 -40.46
C SER A 473 -16.66 33.13 -39.20
N ALA A 474 -15.96 33.19 -38.06
CA ALA A 474 -16.50 33.66 -36.78
C ALA A 474 -16.46 35.19 -36.70
N VAL A 475 -15.38 35.82 -37.17
CA VAL A 475 -15.27 37.27 -37.32
C VAL A 475 -16.32 37.79 -38.31
N ALA A 476 -16.45 37.13 -39.47
CA ALA A 476 -17.45 37.49 -40.49
C ALA A 476 -18.92 37.37 -40.00
N ARG A 477 -19.18 36.58 -38.94
CA ARG A 477 -20.49 36.42 -38.29
C ARG A 477 -20.65 37.25 -37.00
N GLY A 478 -19.63 38.00 -36.58
CA GLY A 478 -19.65 38.76 -35.32
C GLY A 478 -19.64 37.88 -34.05
N ILE A 479 -19.22 36.62 -34.16
CA ILE A 479 -19.12 35.66 -33.04
C ILE A 479 -17.83 35.87 -32.23
N LEU A 480 -16.80 36.41 -32.87
CA LEU A 480 -15.46 36.64 -32.32
C LEU A 480 -14.89 37.95 -32.85
N ASP A 481 -14.05 38.64 -32.07
CA ASP A 481 -13.32 39.82 -32.54
C ASP A 481 -12.16 39.45 -33.49
N ALA A 482 -11.72 40.40 -34.32
CA ALA A 482 -10.62 40.20 -35.24
C ALA A 482 -9.27 40.00 -34.52
N ASP A 483 -9.03 40.69 -33.42
CA ASP A 483 -7.79 40.57 -32.64
C ASP A 483 -7.75 39.23 -31.88
N ASP A 484 -8.87 38.81 -31.29
CA ASP A 484 -9.03 37.49 -30.67
C ASP A 484 -8.82 36.35 -31.69
N ALA A 485 -9.38 36.49 -32.90
CA ALA A 485 -9.20 35.52 -33.98
C ALA A 485 -7.73 35.46 -34.44
N ALA A 486 -7.04 36.60 -34.55
CA ALA A 486 -5.62 36.64 -34.90
C ALA A 486 -4.76 35.96 -33.82
N ALA A 487 -5.01 36.25 -32.54
CA ALA A 487 -4.31 35.62 -31.41
C ALA A 487 -4.53 34.09 -31.38
N ALA A 488 -5.76 33.63 -31.62
CA ALA A 488 -6.10 32.21 -31.65
C ALA A 488 -5.36 31.46 -32.77
N LYS A 489 -5.33 32.01 -34.00
CA LYS A 489 -4.57 31.41 -35.12
C LYS A 489 -3.07 31.33 -34.84
N ILE A 490 -2.48 32.37 -34.24
CA ILE A 490 -1.05 32.37 -33.87
C ILE A 490 -0.77 31.26 -32.83
N ALA A 491 -1.63 31.12 -31.82
CA ALA A 491 -1.50 30.07 -30.82
C ALA A 491 -1.64 28.66 -31.42
N SER A 492 -2.65 28.46 -32.30
CA SER A 492 -2.88 27.19 -33.03
C SER A 492 -1.66 26.79 -33.86
N ARG A 493 -1.22 27.67 -34.77
CA ARG A 493 -0.03 27.46 -35.63
C ARG A 493 1.22 27.13 -34.83
N ARG A 494 1.48 27.86 -33.74
CA ARG A 494 2.63 27.63 -32.86
C ARG A 494 2.56 26.27 -32.18
N ASN A 495 1.39 25.90 -31.63
CA ASN A 495 1.22 24.62 -30.94
C ASN A 495 1.42 23.44 -31.92
N THR A 496 0.86 23.54 -33.14
CA THR A 496 1.07 22.58 -34.24
C THR A 496 2.55 22.45 -34.60
N ALA A 497 3.27 23.57 -34.78
CA ALA A 497 4.69 23.58 -35.11
C ALA A 497 5.57 22.95 -34.00
N VAL A 498 5.35 23.32 -32.73
CA VAL A 498 6.07 22.75 -31.59
C VAL A 498 5.88 21.23 -31.52
N ALA A 499 4.65 20.74 -31.69
CA ALA A 499 4.35 19.31 -31.64
C ALA A 499 4.99 18.56 -32.84
N PHE A 500 4.94 19.14 -34.05
CA PHE A 500 5.55 18.57 -35.26
C PHE A 500 7.06 18.38 -35.12
N TYR A 501 7.78 19.43 -34.71
CA TYR A 501 9.23 19.34 -34.51
C TYR A 501 9.61 18.45 -33.32
N ALA A 502 8.81 18.43 -32.24
CA ALA A 502 9.01 17.50 -31.13
C ALA A 502 8.84 16.02 -31.55
N ARG A 503 7.89 15.72 -32.45
CA ARG A 503 7.68 14.36 -32.98
C ARG A 503 8.94 13.82 -33.69
N GLN A 504 9.62 14.66 -34.45
CA GLN A 504 10.89 14.30 -35.12
C GLN A 504 11.99 13.85 -34.14
N ALA A 505 12.01 14.39 -32.91
CA ALA A 505 12.96 13.95 -31.89
C ALA A 505 12.59 12.61 -31.24
N THR A 506 11.30 12.26 -31.17
CA THR A 506 10.87 11.01 -30.51
C THR A 506 11.32 9.77 -31.26
N VAL A 507 11.41 9.81 -32.59
CA VAL A 507 11.81 8.67 -33.44
C VAL A 507 13.33 8.42 -33.48
N LEU A 508 14.15 9.38 -33.06
CA LEU A 508 15.62 9.23 -33.08
C LEU A 508 16.11 8.21 -32.05
N PRO A 509 17.11 7.36 -32.36
CA PRO A 509 17.47 6.24 -31.50
C PRO A 509 18.23 6.64 -30.23
N SER A 510 19.13 7.64 -30.28
CA SER A 510 19.97 8.03 -29.13
C SER A 510 19.66 9.43 -28.57
N PRO A 511 20.04 9.72 -27.31
CA PRO A 511 20.05 11.09 -26.78
C PRO A 511 20.92 12.06 -27.59
N GLN A 512 22.04 11.58 -28.13
CA GLN A 512 23.00 12.36 -28.90
C GLN A 512 22.38 12.87 -30.21
N ASP A 513 21.58 12.04 -30.89
CA ASP A 513 20.86 12.42 -32.11
C ASP A 513 19.84 13.55 -31.81
N VAL A 514 19.14 13.46 -30.68
CA VAL A 514 18.16 14.49 -30.25
C VAL A 514 18.85 15.82 -29.95
N LEU A 515 20.03 15.80 -29.33
CA LEU A 515 20.84 16.99 -29.10
C LEU A 515 21.38 17.58 -30.41
N ALA A 516 21.83 16.74 -31.36
CA ALA A 516 22.24 17.19 -32.69
C ALA A 516 21.07 17.82 -33.48
N LEU A 517 19.87 17.24 -33.39
CA LEU A 517 18.66 17.81 -33.97
C LEU A 517 18.33 19.18 -33.34
N LYS A 518 18.44 19.30 -32.01
CA LYS A 518 18.24 20.57 -31.28
C LYS A 518 19.20 21.67 -31.74
N GLU A 519 20.49 21.37 -31.89
CA GLU A 519 21.48 22.36 -32.38
C GLU A 519 21.22 22.79 -33.83
N LYS A 520 20.79 21.84 -34.70
CA LYS A 520 20.37 22.17 -36.05
C LYS A 520 19.14 23.09 -36.04
N MET A 521 18.07 22.70 -35.33
CA MET A 521 16.84 23.49 -35.23
C MET A 521 17.10 24.89 -34.62
N ARG A 522 18.04 25.02 -33.68
CA ARG A 522 18.43 26.34 -33.13
C ARG A 522 19.07 27.22 -34.20
N THR A 523 19.92 26.64 -35.04
CA THR A 523 20.52 27.33 -36.21
C THR A 523 19.44 27.76 -37.20
N ASP A 524 18.52 26.86 -37.54
CA ASP A 524 17.42 27.13 -38.47
C ASP A 524 16.46 28.21 -37.92
N PHE A 525 16.19 28.23 -36.62
CA PHE A 525 15.42 29.30 -35.95
C PHE A 525 16.14 30.65 -35.98
N ALA A 526 17.44 30.68 -35.68
CA ALA A 526 18.25 31.90 -35.71
C ALA A 526 18.37 32.50 -37.12
N ALA A 527 18.26 31.67 -38.16
CA ALA A 527 18.17 32.09 -39.57
C ALA A 527 16.75 32.54 -40.01
N GLY A 528 15.75 32.45 -39.12
CA GLY A 528 14.34 32.76 -39.42
C GLY A 528 13.61 31.68 -40.23
N GLY A 529 14.17 30.48 -40.35
CA GLY A 529 13.71 29.41 -41.25
C GLY A 529 12.54 28.56 -40.76
N MET A 530 12.08 28.73 -39.52
CA MET A 530 11.00 27.91 -38.92
C MET A 530 9.66 28.66 -38.90
N ALA A 531 8.90 28.53 -40.00
CA ALA A 531 7.59 29.13 -40.16
C ALA A 531 6.58 28.67 -39.08
N GLY A 532 5.80 29.61 -38.54
CA GLY A 532 4.80 29.34 -37.50
C GLY A 532 5.34 29.24 -36.07
N LEU A 533 6.66 29.32 -35.87
CA LEU A 533 7.29 29.30 -34.54
C LEU A 533 7.70 30.71 -34.09
N ASP A 534 7.19 31.16 -32.94
CA ASP A 534 7.61 32.39 -32.27
C ASP A 534 8.66 32.09 -31.17
N ALA A 535 9.15 33.13 -30.47
CA ALA A 535 10.14 32.96 -29.42
C ALA A 535 9.64 32.08 -28.23
N GLY A 536 8.34 32.11 -27.93
CA GLY A 536 7.74 31.24 -26.91
C GLY A 536 7.63 29.78 -27.38
N GLY A 537 7.31 29.57 -28.65
CA GLY A 537 7.28 28.28 -29.32
C GLY A 537 8.67 27.65 -29.38
N TRP A 538 9.71 28.44 -29.68
CA TRP A 538 11.09 27.96 -29.60
C TRP A 538 11.43 27.45 -28.19
N GLN A 539 11.13 28.22 -27.14
CA GLN A 539 11.37 27.79 -25.76
C GLN A 539 10.59 26.51 -25.39
N ALA A 540 9.34 26.38 -25.85
CA ALA A 540 8.52 25.20 -25.63
C ALA A 540 9.06 23.95 -26.37
N LEU A 541 9.54 24.13 -27.61
CA LEU A 541 10.20 23.09 -28.40
C LEU A 541 11.53 22.66 -27.76
N GLU A 542 12.40 23.61 -27.42
CA GLU A 542 13.68 23.36 -26.77
C GLU A 542 13.52 22.56 -25.47
N ALA A 543 12.59 22.97 -24.61
CA ALA A 543 12.24 22.23 -23.40
C ALA A 543 11.57 20.87 -23.66
N SER A 544 11.05 20.61 -24.86
CA SER A 544 10.59 19.29 -25.28
C SER A 544 11.76 18.39 -25.70
N LEU A 545 12.68 18.92 -26.50
CA LEU A 545 13.88 18.21 -26.97
C LEU A 545 14.77 17.77 -25.79
N ASP A 546 15.00 18.65 -24.82
CA ASP A 546 15.80 18.31 -23.62
C ASP A 546 15.13 17.21 -22.77
N ARG A 547 13.80 17.22 -22.64
CA ARG A 547 13.05 16.14 -21.97
C ARG A 547 13.17 14.82 -22.73
N THR A 548 13.05 14.83 -24.05
CA THR A 548 13.18 13.62 -24.89
C THR A 548 14.59 13.03 -24.83
N ALA A 549 15.64 13.86 -24.87
CA ALA A 549 17.03 13.42 -24.69
C ALA A 549 17.23 12.81 -23.29
N SER A 550 16.75 13.48 -22.24
CA SER A 550 16.82 13.01 -20.85
C SER A 550 16.12 11.66 -20.64
N GLN A 551 14.92 11.49 -21.21
CA GLN A 551 14.16 10.22 -21.14
C GLN A 551 14.90 9.07 -21.83
N LYS A 552 15.45 9.30 -23.03
CA LYS A 552 16.26 8.30 -23.74
C LYS A 552 17.53 7.93 -22.96
N GLN A 553 18.17 8.90 -22.31
CA GLN A 553 19.36 8.67 -21.47
C GLN A 553 19.02 7.85 -20.22
N GLN A 554 17.89 8.14 -19.56
CA GLN A 554 17.41 7.38 -18.41
C GLN A 554 17.11 5.92 -18.79
N GLY A 555 16.42 5.69 -19.92
CA GLY A 555 16.14 4.34 -20.41
C GLY A 555 17.40 3.53 -20.74
N GLN A 556 18.44 4.16 -21.31
CA GLN A 556 19.74 3.50 -21.53
C GLN A 556 20.43 3.12 -20.20
N GLN A 557 20.42 4.01 -19.20
CA GLN A 557 20.96 3.70 -17.87
C GLN A 557 20.17 2.59 -17.16
N GLU A 558 18.84 2.56 -17.31
CA GLU A 558 17.98 1.52 -16.75
C GLU A 558 18.20 0.16 -17.42
N ALA A 559 18.42 0.13 -18.74
CA ALA A 559 18.83 -1.07 -19.46
C ALA A 559 20.20 -1.59 -18.98
N SER A 560 21.22 -0.73 -18.87
CA SER A 560 22.53 -1.11 -18.29
C SER A 560 22.42 -1.65 -16.86
N ARG A 561 21.61 -1.01 -15.99
CA ARG A 561 21.41 -1.46 -14.61
C ARG A 561 20.69 -2.81 -14.55
N THR A 562 19.63 -2.99 -15.34
CA THR A 562 18.86 -4.24 -15.41
C THR A 562 19.71 -5.39 -15.93
N LEU A 563 20.47 -5.18 -17.01
CA LEU A 563 21.38 -6.19 -17.56
C LEU A 563 22.47 -6.55 -16.55
N LYS A 564 23.08 -5.56 -15.89
CA LYS A 564 24.08 -5.81 -14.84
C LYS A 564 23.50 -6.60 -13.66
N ALA A 565 22.33 -6.21 -13.15
CA ALA A 565 21.68 -6.89 -12.03
C ALA A 565 21.32 -8.34 -12.37
N ARG A 566 20.88 -8.61 -13.61
CA ARG A 566 20.67 -9.96 -14.13
C ARG A 566 21.98 -10.75 -14.17
N GLY A 567 23.07 -10.16 -14.65
CA GLY A 567 24.39 -10.80 -14.70
C GLY A 567 24.96 -11.14 -13.32
N ASP A 568 24.90 -10.18 -12.39
CA ASP A 568 25.32 -10.38 -11.00
C ASP A 568 24.51 -11.52 -10.31
N ALA A 569 23.21 -11.63 -10.61
CA ALA A 569 22.36 -12.72 -10.10
C ALA A 569 22.72 -14.11 -10.65
N LEU A 570 23.25 -14.21 -11.89
CA LEU A 570 23.76 -15.46 -12.46
C LEU A 570 25.02 -15.93 -11.73
N ALA A 571 25.97 -15.02 -11.46
CA ALA A 571 27.18 -15.31 -10.70
C ALA A 571 26.85 -15.78 -9.26
N ASP A 572 25.92 -15.11 -8.59
CA ASP A 572 25.46 -15.51 -7.25
C ASP A 572 24.70 -16.85 -7.23
N SER A 573 24.16 -17.32 -8.36
CA SER A 573 23.60 -18.67 -8.46
C SER A 573 24.68 -19.75 -8.43
N VAL A 574 25.79 -19.50 -9.13
CA VAL A 574 26.95 -20.40 -9.18
C VAL A 574 27.61 -20.54 -7.81
N VAL A 575 27.74 -19.44 -7.05
CA VAL A 575 28.19 -19.46 -5.65
C VAL A 575 27.35 -20.40 -4.79
N ARG A 576 26.02 -20.40 -4.99
CA ARG A 576 25.06 -21.25 -4.26
C ARG A 576 25.06 -22.73 -4.72
N GLY A 577 25.95 -23.12 -5.64
CA GLY A 577 26.05 -24.49 -6.16
C GLY A 577 25.17 -24.77 -7.39
N PHE A 578 24.44 -23.78 -7.91
CA PHE A 578 23.61 -23.95 -9.12
C PHE A 578 24.37 -23.51 -10.36
N GLU A 579 24.69 -24.45 -11.25
CA GLU A 579 25.20 -24.10 -12.59
C GLU A 579 24.14 -23.34 -13.40
N VAL A 580 24.58 -22.35 -14.18
CA VAL A 580 23.67 -21.51 -14.98
C VAL A 580 23.11 -22.31 -16.16
N ASP A 581 21.79 -22.24 -16.37
CA ASP A 581 21.13 -22.87 -17.51
C ASP A 581 21.64 -22.30 -18.85
N ALA A 582 21.81 -23.18 -19.84
CA ALA A 582 22.29 -22.81 -21.17
C ALA A 582 21.27 -21.92 -21.92
N GLY A 583 19.97 -22.11 -21.70
CA GLY A 583 18.92 -21.25 -22.26
C GLY A 583 18.86 -19.88 -21.59
N GLU A 584 19.05 -19.80 -20.28
CA GLU A 584 19.17 -18.54 -19.54
C GLU A 584 20.41 -17.74 -19.97
N MET A 585 21.57 -18.40 -20.05
CA MET A 585 22.81 -17.79 -20.55
C MET A 585 22.66 -17.34 -22.01
N GLY A 586 22.04 -18.15 -22.87
CA GLY A 586 21.75 -17.78 -24.26
C GLY A 586 20.87 -16.53 -24.35
N ARG A 587 19.84 -16.40 -23.50
CA ARG A 587 19.02 -15.18 -23.41
C ARG A 587 19.82 -13.99 -22.91
N PHE A 588 20.70 -14.16 -21.93
CA PHE A 588 21.56 -13.08 -21.42
C PHE A 588 22.56 -12.59 -22.49
N MET A 589 23.07 -13.49 -23.33
CA MET A 589 23.92 -13.14 -24.47
C MET A 589 23.19 -12.35 -25.57
N LEU A 590 21.90 -12.60 -25.79
CA LEU A 590 21.08 -11.86 -26.76
C LEU A 590 20.84 -10.41 -26.34
N ASP A 591 20.83 -10.11 -25.03
CA ASP A 591 20.65 -8.76 -24.51
C ASP A 591 21.87 -7.82 -24.78
N ARG A 592 22.95 -8.31 -25.40
CA ARG A 592 24.21 -7.57 -25.68
C ARG A 592 24.01 -6.23 -26.39
N ASN A 593 22.95 -6.11 -27.19
CA ASN A 593 22.67 -4.91 -28.00
C ASN A 593 21.58 -4.00 -27.38
N THR A 594 21.12 -4.27 -26.16
CA THR A 594 20.06 -3.48 -25.48
C THR A 594 20.54 -2.13 -24.93
N THR A 595 21.85 -1.98 -24.74
CA THR A 595 22.51 -0.75 -24.25
C THR A 595 23.93 -0.68 -24.83
N PRO A 596 24.50 0.52 -25.06
CA PRO A 596 25.89 0.66 -25.55
C PRO A 596 26.97 -0.01 -24.68
N GLU A 597 26.69 -0.22 -23.38
CA GLU A 597 27.59 -0.90 -22.43
C GLU A 597 27.37 -2.44 -22.36
N GLY A 598 26.39 -2.95 -23.12
CA GLY A 598 25.95 -4.35 -23.07
C GLY A 598 27.06 -5.38 -23.30
N PRO A 599 27.98 -5.16 -24.27
CA PRO A 599 29.17 -6.00 -24.45
C PRO A 599 29.99 -6.12 -23.15
N GLN A 600 30.35 -4.99 -22.56
CA GLN A 600 31.22 -4.93 -21.38
C GLN A 600 30.53 -5.48 -20.13
N ILE A 601 29.21 -5.32 -20.00
CA ILE A 601 28.43 -5.91 -18.90
C ILE A 601 28.43 -7.45 -19.00
N ILE A 602 28.23 -7.99 -20.20
CA ILE A 602 28.23 -9.44 -20.44
C ILE A 602 29.61 -10.04 -20.22
N ASP A 603 30.64 -9.43 -20.78
CA ASP A 603 32.01 -9.96 -20.72
C ASP A 603 32.51 -9.97 -19.25
N ARG A 604 32.25 -8.91 -18.47
CA ARG A 604 32.47 -8.87 -17.00
C ARG A 604 31.64 -9.90 -16.23
N THR A 605 30.41 -10.20 -16.67
CA THR A 605 29.56 -11.21 -16.02
C THR A 605 30.15 -12.62 -16.17
N LEU A 606 30.71 -12.94 -17.34
CA LEU A 606 31.41 -14.22 -17.55
C LEU A 606 32.63 -14.36 -16.64
N GLU A 607 33.41 -13.29 -16.44
CA GLU A 607 34.53 -13.28 -15.48
C GLU A 607 34.05 -13.57 -14.06
N LYS A 608 33.00 -12.89 -13.59
CA LYS A 608 32.41 -13.12 -12.26
C LYS A 608 31.88 -14.54 -12.08
N ILE A 609 31.24 -15.11 -13.10
CA ILE A 609 30.78 -16.51 -13.09
C ILE A 609 31.97 -17.48 -12.98
N ASN A 610 33.09 -17.20 -13.66
CA ASN A 610 34.30 -18.01 -13.54
C ASN A 610 34.92 -17.89 -12.14
N ALA A 611 35.03 -16.67 -11.61
CA ALA A 611 35.49 -16.43 -10.24
C ALA A 611 34.60 -17.10 -9.19
N ALA A 612 33.28 -17.09 -9.39
CA ALA A 612 32.31 -17.79 -8.54
C ALA A 612 32.55 -19.31 -8.52
N ARG A 613 32.77 -19.96 -9.67
CA ARG A 613 33.14 -21.40 -9.71
C ARG A 613 34.45 -21.65 -8.96
N ILE A 614 35.48 -20.84 -9.21
CA ILE A 614 36.80 -21.02 -8.59
C ILE A 614 36.76 -20.82 -7.07
N LEU A 615 35.96 -19.87 -6.56
CA LEU A 615 35.75 -19.66 -5.12
C LEU A 615 34.81 -20.69 -4.48
N ARG A 616 33.86 -21.26 -5.25
CA ARG A 616 33.04 -22.39 -4.80
C ARG A 616 33.92 -23.62 -4.56
N ASP A 617 34.82 -23.94 -5.47
CA ASP A 617 35.52 -25.23 -5.51
C ASP A 617 36.85 -25.25 -4.73
N LYS A 618 37.31 -24.10 -4.19
CA LYS A 618 38.59 -23.98 -3.46
C LYS A 618 38.46 -23.90 -1.92
N PRO A 619 39.44 -24.49 -1.18
CA PRO A 619 39.64 -24.21 0.25
C PRO A 619 39.94 -22.72 0.52
N LEU A 620 39.63 -22.24 1.74
CA LEU A 620 39.88 -20.85 2.16
C LEU A 620 41.29 -20.33 1.79
N PRO A 621 42.41 -21.00 2.16
CA PRO A 621 43.75 -20.49 1.88
C PRO A 621 44.14 -20.46 0.40
N GLU A 622 43.41 -21.18 -0.47
CA GLU A 622 43.58 -21.08 -1.92
C GLU A 622 42.68 -20.00 -2.54
N ALA A 623 41.46 -19.85 -2.02
CA ALA A 623 40.56 -18.77 -2.40
C ALA A 623 41.18 -17.40 -2.06
N GLU A 624 41.80 -17.25 -0.88
CA GLU A 624 42.55 -16.04 -0.49
C GLU A 624 43.66 -15.70 -1.49
N ARG A 625 44.44 -16.70 -1.92
CA ARG A 625 45.49 -16.52 -2.94
C ARG A 625 44.93 -16.18 -4.32
N TYR A 626 43.75 -16.71 -4.67
CA TYR A 626 43.07 -16.41 -5.93
C TYR A 626 42.52 -14.98 -5.96
N VAL A 627 41.86 -14.52 -4.89
CA VAL A 627 41.41 -13.13 -4.76
C VAL A 627 42.60 -12.16 -4.79
N LEU A 628 43.67 -12.44 -4.04
CA LEU A 628 44.91 -11.65 -4.09
C LEU A 628 45.56 -11.62 -5.49
N GLY A 629 45.28 -12.61 -6.34
CA GLY A 629 45.65 -12.61 -7.75
C GLY A 629 44.80 -11.63 -8.57
N LEU A 630 43.48 -11.66 -8.42
CA LEU A 630 42.54 -10.74 -9.09
C LEU A 630 42.73 -9.28 -8.64
N GLU A 631 42.98 -9.04 -7.35
CA GLU A 631 43.31 -7.71 -6.79
C GLU A 631 44.61 -7.10 -7.38
N ARG A 632 45.45 -7.92 -8.04
CA ARG A 632 46.68 -7.51 -8.71
C ARG A 632 46.57 -7.43 -10.24
N ASP A 633 45.45 -7.86 -10.81
CA ASP A 633 45.18 -7.78 -12.24
C ASP A 633 44.39 -6.48 -12.55
N PRO A 634 44.98 -5.51 -13.28
CA PRO A 634 44.30 -4.27 -13.64
C PRO A 634 42.99 -4.49 -14.43
N VAL A 635 42.87 -5.61 -15.17
CA VAL A 635 41.65 -5.94 -15.92
C VAL A 635 40.56 -6.41 -14.96
N ALA A 636 40.85 -7.34 -14.05
CA ALA A 636 39.88 -7.82 -13.06
C ALA A 636 39.43 -6.73 -12.07
N VAL A 637 40.32 -5.78 -11.74
CA VAL A 637 39.98 -4.58 -10.96
C VAL A 637 39.08 -3.63 -11.76
N ALA A 638 39.45 -3.25 -13.00
CA ALA A 638 38.62 -2.41 -13.86
C ALA A 638 37.31 -3.10 -14.31
N GLY A 639 37.23 -4.43 -14.19
CA GLY A 639 36.04 -5.26 -14.38
C GLY A 639 35.05 -5.22 -13.22
N GLY A 640 35.51 -4.92 -12.00
CA GLY A 640 34.77 -5.19 -10.76
C GLY A 640 34.67 -6.68 -10.42
N THR A 641 35.52 -7.51 -11.04
CA THR A 641 35.65 -8.95 -10.82
C THR A 641 36.44 -9.21 -9.53
N ALA A 642 37.48 -8.40 -9.27
CA ALA A 642 38.23 -8.44 -8.00
C ALA A 642 37.32 -8.11 -6.79
N ASP A 643 36.56 -7.01 -6.85
CA ASP A 643 35.62 -6.61 -5.79
C ASP A 643 34.58 -7.70 -5.49
N TYR A 644 34.03 -8.32 -6.54
CA TYR A 644 33.09 -9.43 -6.42
C TYR A 644 33.73 -10.64 -5.71
N ALA A 645 34.93 -11.02 -6.14
CA ALA A 645 35.68 -12.14 -5.58
C ALA A 645 36.08 -11.89 -4.10
N ARG A 646 36.46 -10.65 -3.76
CA ARG A 646 36.72 -10.19 -2.39
C ARG A 646 35.48 -10.30 -1.50
N ALA A 647 34.34 -9.79 -1.98
CA ALA A 647 33.08 -9.85 -1.24
C ALA A 647 32.59 -11.29 -1.03
N GLU A 648 32.79 -12.18 -2.00
CA GLU A 648 32.48 -13.60 -1.86
C GLU A 648 33.42 -14.32 -0.89
N LEU A 649 34.73 -14.07 -0.96
CA LEU A 649 35.68 -14.60 0.01
C LEU A 649 35.30 -14.23 1.46
N GLU A 650 34.86 -12.98 1.70
CA GLU A 650 34.40 -12.55 3.02
C GLU A 650 33.06 -13.18 3.44
N ARG A 651 32.19 -13.54 2.49
CA ARG A 651 31.00 -14.36 2.79
C ARG A 651 31.40 -15.79 3.17
N MET A 652 32.33 -16.39 2.42
CA MET A 652 32.84 -17.74 2.67
C MET A 652 33.61 -17.84 3.99
N GLN A 653 34.48 -16.89 4.33
CA GLN A 653 35.20 -16.84 5.60
C GLN A 653 34.24 -16.75 6.80
N ARG A 654 33.22 -15.88 6.73
CA ARG A 654 32.17 -15.80 7.76
C ARG A 654 31.39 -17.10 7.87
N ALA A 655 30.98 -17.70 6.75
CA ALA A 655 30.26 -18.96 6.74
C ALA A 655 31.10 -20.12 7.30
N ALA A 656 32.40 -20.19 7.03
CA ALA A 656 33.27 -21.22 7.59
C ALA A 656 33.40 -21.11 9.12
N GLY A 657 33.43 -19.88 9.67
CA GLY A 657 33.51 -19.63 11.11
C GLY A 657 32.18 -19.79 11.88
N THR A 658 31.03 -19.81 11.20
CA THR A 658 29.70 -19.93 11.83
C THR A 658 28.96 -21.22 11.50
N ASP A 659 29.16 -21.78 10.31
CA ASP A 659 28.45 -22.92 9.74
C ASP A 659 29.38 -23.70 8.78
N PRO A 660 30.47 -24.33 9.29
CA PRO A 660 31.37 -25.10 8.44
C PRO A 660 30.66 -26.30 7.79
N VAL A 661 29.76 -26.98 8.50
CA VAL A 661 29.01 -28.13 7.98
C VAL A 661 28.07 -27.72 6.85
N GLY A 662 27.22 -26.70 7.06
CA GLY A 662 26.32 -26.23 6.01
C GLY A 662 27.05 -25.55 4.85
N LEU A 663 28.23 -24.96 5.07
CA LEU A 663 29.08 -24.47 3.97
C LEU A 663 29.62 -25.63 3.12
N ALA A 664 30.05 -26.72 3.74
CA ALA A 664 30.49 -27.93 3.04
C ALA A 664 29.32 -28.60 2.28
N GLU A 665 28.11 -28.62 2.85
CA GLU A 665 26.90 -29.10 2.17
C GLU A 665 26.53 -28.23 0.96
N ARG A 666 26.54 -26.89 1.09
CA ARG A 666 26.29 -25.95 -0.02
C ARG A 666 27.33 -26.02 -1.14
N LYS A 667 28.57 -26.41 -0.82
CA LYS A 667 29.64 -26.67 -1.80
C LYS A 667 29.65 -28.12 -2.34
N GLY A 668 28.74 -28.99 -1.91
CA GLY A 668 28.70 -30.39 -2.32
C GLY A 668 29.85 -31.27 -1.79
N LEU A 669 30.66 -30.75 -0.85
CA LEU A 669 31.76 -31.47 -0.19
C LEU A 669 31.23 -32.52 0.80
N LEU A 670 30.02 -32.31 1.32
CA LEU A 670 29.27 -33.26 2.13
C LEU A 670 27.86 -33.40 1.52
N PRO A 671 27.24 -34.60 1.55
CA PRO A 671 25.83 -34.75 1.21
C PRO A 671 24.99 -33.99 2.24
N ALA A 672 23.86 -33.41 1.82
CA ALA A 672 22.93 -32.75 2.74
C ALA A 672 22.53 -33.66 3.92
N GLU A 673 22.22 -33.06 5.07
CA GLU A 673 21.80 -33.79 6.26
C GLU A 673 20.28 -34.03 6.24
N GLU A 674 19.87 -35.28 6.38
CA GLU A 674 18.46 -35.66 6.43
C GLU A 674 17.89 -35.46 7.84
N GLY A 675 17.38 -34.25 8.08
CA GLY A 675 16.76 -33.84 9.33
C GLY A 675 17.73 -33.24 10.35
N GLY A 676 17.24 -32.32 11.17
CA GLY A 676 18.04 -31.65 12.21
C GLY A 676 18.31 -32.51 13.44
N LEU A 677 19.20 -32.05 14.33
CA LEU A 677 19.41 -32.70 15.64
C LEU A 677 18.13 -32.66 16.50
N VAL A 678 17.43 -31.52 16.46
CA VAL A 678 16.17 -31.30 17.20
C VAL A 678 14.98 -32.12 16.70
N GLU A 679 15.08 -32.68 15.49
CA GLU A 679 14.06 -33.54 14.86
C GLU A 679 14.28 -35.04 15.15
N ALA A 680 15.21 -35.37 16.04
CA ALA A 680 15.40 -36.74 16.51
C ALA A 680 14.15 -37.25 17.25
N SER A 681 13.78 -38.49 16.99
CA SER A 681 12.62 -39.18 17.56
C SER A 681 12.88 -39.83 18.93
N SER A 682 14.15 -40.15 19.23
CA SER A 682 14.59 -40.80 20.47
C SER A 682 15.94 -40.24 20.95
N ALA A 683 16.53 -40.82 22.00
CA ALA A 683 17.90 -40.53 22.41
C ALA A 683 18.93 -41.23 21.49
N ASP A 684 18.64 -42.45 21.03
CA ASP A 684 19.53 -43.22 20.14
C ASP A 684 19.58 -42.63 18.72
N ASP A 685 18.44 -42.15 18.21
CA ASP A 685 18.34 -41.39 16.95
C ASP A 685 19.21 -40.12 17.03
N LEU A 686 19.08 -39.37 18.13
CA LEU A 686 19.93 -38.20 18.37
C LEU A 686 21.42 -38.56 18.49
N ALA A 687 21.77 -39.66 19.17
CA ALA A 687 23.16 -40.11 19.26
C ALA A 687 23.73 -40.49 17.89
N GLY A 688 22.93 -41.16 17.04
CA GLY A 688 23.28 -41.47 15.66
C GLY A 688 23.53 -40.21 14.82
N ARG A 689 22.59 -39.25 14.84
CA ARG A 689 22.73 -37.96 14.13
C ARG A 689 23.92 -37.16 14.65
N MET A 690 24.08 -37.04 15.97
CA MET A 690 25.17 -36.29 16.60
C MET A 690 26.53 -36.90 16.29
N LYS A 691 26.65 -38.23 16.23
CA LYS A 691 27.89 -38.89 15.79
C LYS A 691 28.24 -38.50 14.35
N LEU A 692 27.30 -38.66 13.42
CA LEU A 692 27.49 -38.32 12.01
C LEU A 692 27.81 -36.82 11.83
N ARG A 693 27.09 -35.94 12.53
CA ARG A 693 27.36 -34.50 12.58
C ARG A 693 28.75 -34.20 13.09
N ALA A 694 29.21 -34.88 14.14
CA ALA A 694 30.52 -34.64 14.73
C ALA A 694 31.68 -35.12 13.83
N GLU A 695 31.47 -36.16 13.04
CA GLU A 695 32.40 -36.58 11.99
C GLU A 695 32.41 -35.58 10.81
N ARG A 696 31.22 -35.15 10.34
CA ARG A 696 31.06 -34.09 9.31
C ARG A 696 31.71 -32.76 9.72
N ALA A 697 31.56 -32.34 10.97
CA ALA A 697 32.10 -31.10 11.50
C ALA A 697 33.63 -31.05 11.44
N GLU A 698 34.32 -32.13 11.82
CA GLU A 698 35.79 -32.18 11.80
C GLU A 698 36.31 -32.24 10.35
N ILE A 699 35.61 -32.94 9.43
CA ILE A 699 35.94 -32.95 7.99
C ILE A 699 35.81 -31.55 7.38
N ALA A 700 34.69 -30.86 7.62
CA ALA A 700 34.48 -29.50 7.11
C ALA A 700 35.49 -28.50 7.70
N ALA A 701 35.77 -28.60 9.01
CA ALA A 701 36.76 -27.78 9.68
C ALA A 701 38.17 -27.97 9.11
N GLN A 702 38.58 -29.22 8.89
CA GLN A 702 39.86 -29.57 8.27
C GLN A 702 39.96 -29.03 6.83
N HIS A 703 38.89 -29.10 6.04
CA HIS A 703 38.87 -28.58 4.68
C HIS A 703 38.96 -27.04 4.63
N PHE A 704 38.26 -26.33 5.52
CA PHE A 704 38.27 -24.86 5.54
C PHE A 704 39.41 -24.24 6.39
N GLY A 705 40.16 -25.04 7.16
CA GLY A 705 41.23 -24.55 8.03
C GLY A 705 40.74 -23.80 9.28
N VAL A 706 39.53 -24.13 9.75
CA VAL A 706 38.85 -23.46 10.88
C VAL A 706 38.73 -24.39 12.09
N GLN A 707 38.33 -23.85 13.24
CA GLN A 707 37.88 -24.70 14.36
C GLN A 707 36.54 -25.35 14.02
N PRO A 708 36.32 -26.62 14.40
CA PRO A 708 35.05 -27.31 14.16
C PRO A 708 33.94 -26.68 14.99
N LYS A 709 32.78 -26.50 14.35
CA LYS A 709 31.50 -26.27 15.02
C LYS A 709 30.57 -27.45 14.76
N TYR A 710 29.89 -27.89 15.81
CA TYR A 710 29.06 -29.08 15.83
C TYR A 710 27.57 -28.76 15.62
N LEU A 711 27.11 -27.65 16.18
CA LEU A 711 25.75 -27.14 16.02
C LEU A 711 25.67 -26.21 14.80
N LYS A 712 24.62 -26.38 13.99
CA LYS A 712 24.28 -25.47 12.89
C LYS A 712 23.60 -24.20 13.47
N PRO A 713 23.69 -23.04 12.79
CA PRO A 713 23.12 -21.79 13.30
C PRO A 713 21.64 -21.92 13.70
N GLY A 714 21.35 -21.61 14.97
CA GLY A 714 20.01 -21.66 15.55
C GLY A 714 19.64 -22.98 16.24
N GLU A 715 20.39 -24.09 16.08
CA GLU A 715 20.05 -25.35 16.75
C GLU A 715 20.13 -25.25 18.29
N ALA A 716 21.09 -24.49 18.85
CA ALA A 716 21.18 -24.27 20.30
C ALA A 716 19.92 -23.58 20.87
N ALA A 717 19.42 -22.54 20.18
CA ALA A 717 18.17 -21.87 20.53
C ALA A 717 16.92 -22.75 20.32
N GLN A 718 16.92 -23.63 19.32
CA GLN A 718 15.85 -24.63 19.13
C GLN A 718 15.86 -25.69 20.24
N ILE A 719 17.04 -26.16 20.66
CA ILE A 719 17.21 -27.02 21.83
C ILE A 719 16.65 -26.32 23.07
N LYS A 720 16.93 -25.04 23.28
CA LYS A 720 16.33 -24.27 24.39
C LYS A 720 14.81 -24.30 24.36
N VAL A 721 14.19 -24.01 23.21
CA VAL A 721 12.72 -23.97 23.09
C VAL A 721 12.10 -25.33 23.38
N LEU A 722 12.75 -26.43 23.00
CA LEU A 722 12.33 -27.79 23.39
C LEU A 722 12.47 -28.04 24.90
N VAL A 723 13.57 -27.59 25.51
CA VAL A 723 13.83 -27.73 26.97
C VAL A 723 12.84 -26.94 27.82
N ASP A 724 12.45 -25.74 27.37
CA ASP A 724 11.43 -24.91 28.02
C ASP A 724 10.02 -25.52 27.92
N GLN A 725 9.78 -26.46 26.98
CA GLN A 725 8.49 -27.13 26.75
C GLN A 725 8.42 -28.53 27.38
N ASP A 726 9.50 -29.31 27.29
CA ASP A 726 9.60 -30.69 27.77
C ASP A 726 10.94 -30.92 28.50
N PRO A 727 10.94 -30.82 29.85
CA PRO A 727 12.12 -31.09 30.67
C PRO A 727 12.62 -32.55 30.65
N ASP A 728 11.77 -33.54 30.35
CA ASP A 728 12.24 -34.93 30.20
C ASP A 728 12.94 -35.14 28.85
N ARG A 729 12.48 -34.46 27.79
CA ARG A 729 13.18 -34.43 26.49
C ARG A 729 14.55 -33.77 26.62
N ALA A 730 14.71 -32.74 27.45
CA ALA A 730 16.00 -32.11 27.72
C ALA A 730 17.06 -33.11 28.24
N ALA A 731 16.69 -34.03 29.13
CA ALA A 731 17.59 -35.06 29.63
C ALA A 731 17.99 -36.08 28.54
N GLN A 732 17.04 -36.43 27.67
CA GLN A 732 17.31 -37.26 26.49
C GLN A 732 18.23 -36.55 25.48
N ILE A 733 18.10 -35.22 25.33
CA ILE A 733 18.99 -34.42 24.48
C ILE A 733 20.41 -34.44 25.03
N ALA A 734 20.59 -34.19 26.32
CA ALA A 734 21.90 -34.25 26.99
C ALA A 734 22.55 -35.63 26.83
N ALA A 735 21.82 -36.72 27.09
CA ALA A 735 22.31 -38.09 26.96
C ALA A 735 22.68 -38.45 25.51
N GLY A 736 21.83 -38.07 24.53
CA GLY A 736 22.10 -38.30 23.10
C GLY A 736 23.31 -37.53 22.58
N ILE A 737 23.49 -36.27 23.01
CA ILE A 737 24.69 -35.47 22.68
C ILE A 737 25.96 -36.16 23.23
N VAL A 738 25.97 -36.54 24.51
CA VAL A 738 27.13 -37.18 25.14
C VAL A 738 27.47 -38.51 24.47
N THR A 739 26.45 -39.33 24.18
CA THR A 739 26.62 -40.66 23.57
C THR A 739 27.11 -40.57 22.12
N GLY A 740 26.52 -39.66 21.32
CA GLY A 740 26.88 -39.50 19.91
C GLY A 740 28.20 -38.79 19.68
N ALA A 741 28.50 -37.74 20.45
CA ALA A 741 29.74 -36.99 20.32
C ALA A 741 30.95 -37.70 20.96
N GLY A 742 30.72 -38.55 21.97
CA GLY A 742 31.77 -39.30 22.68
C GLY A 742 32.86 -38.39 23.23
N ALA A 743 34.12 -38.62 22.83
CA ALA A 743 35.26 -37.79 23.22
C ALA A 743 35.16 -36.29 22.80
N ARG A 744 34.18 -35.93 21.95
CA ARG A 744 33.89 -34.55 21.54
C ARG A 744 32.81 -33.89 22.39
N ALA A 745 32.10 -34.62 23.25
CA ALA A 745 30.92 -34.14 23.98
C ALA A 745 31.15 -32.81 24.70
N GLY A 746 32.27 -32.63 25.39
CA GLY A 746 32.61 -31.36 26.05
C GLY A 746 32.74 -30.16 25.08
N ARG A 747 33.17 -30.37 23.84
CA ARG A 747 33.18 -29.32 22.80
C ARG A 747 31.76 -29.02 22.29
N VAL A 748 30.92 -30.04 22.08
CA VAL A 748 29.53 -29.86 21.64
C VAL A 748 28.68 -29.16 22.70
N LEU A 749 28.81 -29.55 23.97
CA LEU A 749 28.06 -28.96 25.08
C LEU A 749 28.46 -27.49 25.31
N ALA A 750 29.74 -27.15 25.11
CA ALA A 750 30.22 -25.76 25.18
C ALA A 750 29.65 -24.85 24.07
N GLU A 751 29.11 -25.40 22.97
CA GLU A 751 28.37 -24.63 21.96
C GLU A 751 26.92 -24.32 22.35
N LEU A 752 26.38 -24.95 23.41
CA LEU A 752 25.05 -24.65 23.94
C LEU A 752 25.04 -23.42 24.85
N GLY A 753 26.09 -23.24 25.67
CA GLY A 753 26.33 -22.07 26.51
C GLY A 753 25.09 -21.45 27.16
N GLU A 754 24.92 -20.13 26.97
CA GLU A 754 23.78 -19.38 27.51
C GLU A 754 22.44 -19.67 26.81
N ASP A 755 22.44 -20.24 25.60
CA ASP A 755 21.21 -20.63 24.92
C ASP A 755 20.54 -21.80 25.64
N ALA A 756 21.27 -22.89 25.92
CA ALA A 756 20.71 -24.09 26.57
C ALA A 756 21.53 -24.61 27.78
N PRO A 757 21.75 -23.79 28.83
CA PRO A 757 22.65 -24.12 29.94
C PRO A 757 22.18 -25.30 30.81
N ALA A 758 20.87 -25.58 30.82
CA ALA A 758 20.33 -26.77 31.49
C ALA A 758 20.81 -28.08 30.82
N VAL A 759 20.93 -28.07 29.48
CA VAL A 759 21.42 -29.22 28.69
C VAL A 759 22.94 -29.29 28.73
N GLU A 760 23.65 -28.14 28.72
CA GLU A 760 25.10 -28.09 28.97
C GLU A 760 25.42 -28.78 30.31
N GLN A 761 24.86 -28.31 31.42
CA GLN A 761 25.19 -28.81 32.76
C GLN A 761 24.78 -30.27 32.97
N ALA A 762 23.59 -30.67 32.50
CA ALA A 762 23.18 -32.07 32.53
C ALA A 762 24.10 -32.96 31.68
N GLY A 763 24.51 -32.49 30.49
CA GLY A 763 25.46 -33.17 29.63
C GLY A 763 26.86 -33.29 30.24
N VAL A 764 27.34 -32.27 30.96
CA VAL A 764 28.63 -32.31 31.68
C VAL A 764 28.60 -33.35 32.80
N ILE A 765 27.51 -33.44 33.58
CA ILE A 765 27.33 -34.50 34.60
C ILE A 765 27.38 -35.89 33.96
N LEU A 766 26.65 -36.09 32.85
CA LEU A 766 26.61 -37.38 32.15
C LEU A 766 27.96 -37.74 31.52
N ALA A 767 28.63 -36.78 30.88
CA ALA A 767 29.97 -36.96 30.31
C ALA A 767 31.06 -37.24 31.36
N GLY A 768 30.88 -36.71 32.58
CA GLY A 768 31.72 -37.04 33.73
C GLY A 768 31.49 -38.44 34.32
N GLY A 769 30.44 -39.16 33.90
CA GLY A 769 30.05 -40.46 34.46
C GLY A 769 29.11 -40.39 35.67
N GLY A 770 28.44 -39.23 35.86
CA GLY A 770 27.55 -38.96 36.99
C GLY A 770 26.19 -39.65 36.93
N SER A 771 25.34 -39.29 37.89
CA SER A 771 24.00 -39.86 38.03
C SER A 771 23.02 -39.25 37.02
N GLU A 772 22.26 -40.09 36.31
CA GLU A 772 21.11 -39.64 35.49
C GLU A 772 20.11 -38.82 36.30
N ARG A 773 19.91 -39.15 37.59
CA ARG A 773 19.05 -38.36 38.45
C ARG A 773 19.61 -36.95 38.63
N ALA A 774 20.91 -36.81 38.88
CA ALA A 774 21.53 -35.49 39.02
C ALA A 774 21.41 -34.65 37.74
N ALA A 775 21.53 -35.29 36.56
CA ALA A 775 21.30 -34.62 35.28
C ALA A 775 19.84 -34.14 35.11
N ARG A 776 18.84 -34.96 35.49
CA ARG A 776 17.42 -34.54 35.51
C ARG A 776 17.15 -33.44 36.55
N ASP A 777 17.70 -33.56 37.75
CA ASP A 777 17.52 -32.60 38.84
C ASP A 777 18.14 -31.22 38.47
N VAL A 778 19.25 -31.17 37.73
CA VAL A 778 19.76 -29.91 37.15
C VAL A 778 18.71 -29.24 36.26
N ILE A 779 18.14 -30.00 35.32
CA ILE A 779 17.17 -29.48 34.34
C ILE A 779 15.91 -29.00 35.07
N ALA A 780 15.35 -29.81 35.96
CA ALA A 780 14.20 -29.44 36.78
C ALA A 780 14.49 -28.19 37.64
N GLY A 781 15.74 -27.99 38.07
CA GLY A 781 16.18 -26.80 38.81
C GLY A 781 16.17 -25.49 38.00
N TYR A 782 16.16 -25.55 36.67
CA TYR A 782 15.89 -24.39 35.81
C TYR A 782 14.38 -24.11 35.62
N GLY A 783 13.53 -25.09 35.94
CA GLY A 783 12.08 -25.02 35.80
C GLY A 783 11.36 -24.32 36.97
N ARG A 784 10.12 -24.76 37.20
CA ARG A 784 9.22 -24.26 38.25
C ARG A 784 8.79 -25.40 39.17
N GLY A 785 8.41 -25.07 40.40
CA GLY A 785 7.82 -26.02 41.35
C GLY A 785 6.43 -26.48 40.91
N ALA A 786 5.88 -27.48 41.62
CA ALA A 786 4.52 -27.98 41.38
C ALA A 786 3.41 -26.94 41.65
N ASP A 787 3.75 -25.83 42.32
CA ASP A 787 2.93 -24.64 42.55
C ASP A 787 3.05 -23.59 41.42
N GLY A 788 3.86 -23.87 40.39
CA GLY A 788 4.18 -22.94 39.30
C GLY A 788 5.16 -21.83 39.68
N GLN A 789 5.69 -21.78 40.90
CA GLN A 789 6.64 -20.75 41.33
C GLN A 789 8.08 -21.12 40.98
N LYS A 790 9.01 -20.16 41.15
CA LYS A 790 10.45 -20.47 41.07
C LYS A 790 10.86 -21.26 42.31
N LEU A 791 11.59 -22.36 42.10
CA LEU A 791 12.17 -23.15 43.20
C LEU A 791 13.08 -22.27 44.08
N PRO A 792 12.95 -22.35 45.43
CA PRO A 792 13.65 -21.46 46.34
C PRO A 792 15.16 -21.73 46.36
N GLU A 793 15.95 -20.68 46.65
CA GLU A 793 17.40 -20.86 46.82
C GLU A 793 17.73 -21.57 48.14
N VAL A 794 18.68 -22.51 48.07
CA VAL A 794 19.17 -23.30 49.20
C VAL A 794 20.31 -22.58 49.91
N LEU A 795 20.21 -22.43 51.23
CA LEU A 795 21.09 -21.65 52.11
C LEU A 795 21.21 -20.16 51.73
N LYS A 796 21.96 -19.37 52.50
CA LYS A 796 22.41 -18.01 52.14
C LYS A 796 23.70 -18.09 51.32
N GLN A 797 24.02 -17.04 50.55
CA GLN A 797 25.25 -17.00 49.74
C GLN A 797 26.51 -17.33 50.56
N THR A 798 26.69 -16.69 51.72
CA THR A 798 27.84 -16.92 52.62
C THR A 798 27.95 -18.36 53.13
N GLU A 799 26.82 -19.05 53.28
CA GLU A 799 26.74 -20.45 53.72
C GLU A 799 27.05 -21.40 52.55
N ARG A 800 26.56 -21.09 51.33
CA ARG A 800 26.96 -21.76 50.07
C ARG A 800 28.46 -21.61 49.83
N ASP A 801 29.00 -20.40 49.95
CA ASP A 801 30.43 -20.09 49.74
C ASP A 801 31.32 -20.80 50.75
N SER A 802 30.83 -21.02 51.98
CA SER A 802 31.56 -21.81 52.98
C SER A 802 31.56 -23.29 52.60
N LEU A 803 30.38 -23.86 52.35
CA LEU A 803 30.27 -25.26 51.97
C LEU A 803 31.05 -25.57 50.69
N ALA A 804 31.04 -24.67 49.70
CA ALA A 804 31.86 -24.79 48.50
C ALA A 804 33.37 -24.88 48.83
N ARG A 805 33.88 -24.01 49.70
CA ARG A 805 35.29 -24.04 50.15
C ARG A 805 35.62 -25.28 50.97
N GLU A 806 34.67 -25.78 51.77
CA GLU A 806 34.81 -26.99 52.58
C GLU A 806 34.82 -28.27 51.70
N THR A 807 33.87 -28.42 50.78
CA THR A 807 33.66 -29.63 49.96
C THR A 807 34.58 -29.71 48.73
N ILE A 808 34.92 -28.57 48.09
CA ILE A 808 35.77 -28.53 46.88
C ILE A 808 37.24 -28.25 47.23
N GLY A 809 37.50 -27.41 48.24
CA GLY A 809 38.85 -26.95 48.56
C GLY A 809 39.59 -26.38 47.33
N GLY A 810 40.84 -26.82 47.13
CA GLY A 810 41.67 -26.43 45.98
C GLY A 810 41.41 -27.23 44.68
N ALA A 811 40.45 -28.17 44.64
CA ALA A 811 40.34 -29.14 43.55
C ALA A 811 40.14 -28.52 42.14
N PHE A 812 39.55 -27.32 42.05
CA PHE A 812 39.36 -26.57 40.82
C PHE A 812 40.30 -25.37 40.65
N ALA A 813 41.37 -25.24 41.43
CA ALA A 813 42.27 -24.07 41.32
C ALA A 813 42.88 -23.90 39.91
N GLY A 814 43.19 -25.02 39.23
CA GLY A 814 43.66 -25.02 37.84
C GLY A 814 42.56 -24.79 36.77
N SER A 815 41.28 -24.73 37.17
CA SER A 815 40.16 -24.36 36.28
C SER A 815 38.98 -23.78 37.09
N PRO A 816 39.05 -22.50 37.53
CA PRO A 816 38.00 -21.90 38.35
C PRO A 816 36.62 -21.87 37.68
N ALA A 817 36.57 -21.85 36.34
CA ALA A 817 35.34 -21.91 35.57
C ALA A 817 34.57 -23.23 35.73
N ASP A 818 35.28 -24.36 35.90
CA ASP A 818 34.64 -25.66 36.20
C ASP A 818 34.06 -25.69 37.61
N GLY A 819 34.73 -25.05 38.57
CA GLY A 819 34.19 -24.84 39.92
C GLY A 819 32.89 -24.05 39.90
N THR A 820 32.86 -22.92 39.19
CA THR A 820 31.64 -22.11 39.04
C THR A 820 30.50 -22.87 38.36
N ARG A 821 30.78 -23.65 37.28
CA ARG A 821 29.78 -24.52 36.64
C ARG A 821 29.26 -25.60 37.57
N THR A 822 30.15 -26.29 38.29
CA THR A 822 29.81 -27.35 39.24
C THR A 822 28.91 -26.82 40.36
N LEU A 823 29.25 -25.66 40.94
CA LEU A 823 28.44 -25.03 41.99
C LEU A 823 27.07 -24.58 41.45
N ALA A 824 27.02 -23.97 40.27
CA ALA A 824 25.76 -23.58 39.63
C ALA A 824 24.83 -24.78 39.43
N ALA A 825 25.35 -25.90 38.90
CA ALA A 825 24.61 -27.14 38.72
C ALA A 825 24.19 -27.78 40.06
N ALA A 826 25.08 -27.80 41.06
CA ALA A 826 24.78 -28.29 42.41
C ALA A 826 23.60 -27.53 43.05
N GLU A 827 23.55 -26.21 42.89
CA GLU A 827 22.42 -25.40 43.33
C GLU A 827 21.10 -25.71 42.61
N ARG A 828 21.15 -26.16 41.35
CA ARG A 828 19.95 -26.58 40.60
C ARG A 828 19.44 -27.94 41.08
N ILE A 829 20.34 -28.89 41.33
CA ILE A 829 20.01 -30.19 41.96
C ILE A 829 19.42 -29.99 43.36
N ALA A 830 20.07 -29.17 44.19
CA ALA A 830 19.72 -29.00 45.59
C ALA A 830 18.31 -28.40 45.77
N ARG A 831 17.95 -27.36 45.01
CA ARG A 831 16.62 -26.71 45.12
C ARG A 831 15.46 -27.63 44.73
N VAL A 832 15.66 -28.53 43.77
CA VAL A 832 14.68 -29.56 43.42
C VAL A 832 14.49 -30.51 44.60
N ARG A 833 15.56 -31.12 45.09
CA ARG A 833 15.50 -32.12 46.16
C ARG A 833 14.99 -31.58 47.50
N VAL A 834 15.32 -30.32 47.83
CA VAL A 834 14.79 -29.65 49.02
C VAL A 834 13.28 -29.44 48.90
N ALA A 835 12.79 -29.04 47.72
CA ALA A 835 11.36 -28.89 47.46
C ALA A 835 10.61 -30.24 47.41
N GLU A 836 11.16 -31.25 46.74
CA GLU A 836 10.63 -32.63 46.71
C GLU A 836 10.49 -33.22 48.12
N ALA A 837 11.46 -32.95 49.00
CA ALA A 837 11.47 -33.44 50.37
C ALA A 837 10.66 -32.59 51.36
N GLY A 838 10.11 -31.45 50.94
CA GLY A 838 9.39 -30.51 51.82
C GLY A 838 10.26 -29.89 52.93
N ILE A 839 11.56 -29.79 52.70
CA ILE A 839 12.55 -29.31 53.69
C ILE A 839 12.66 -27.78 53.63
N ASP A 840 12.83 -27.11 54.78
CA ASP A 840 13.17 -25.68 54.83
C ASP A 840 14.51 -25.43 54.09
N PRO A 841 14.53 -24.61 53.02
CA PRO A 841 15.74 -24.33 52.25
C PRO A 841 16.88 -23.66 53.03
N LYS A 842 16.63 -23.15 54.24
CA LYS A 842 17.66 -22.54 55.12
C LYS A 842 18.05 -23.43 56.31
N SER A 843 17.57 -24.67 56.35
CA SER A 843 17.88 -25.65 57.41
C SER A 843 19.19 -26.42 57.18
N GLU A 844 19.72 -27.01 58.25
CA GLU A 844 20.90 -27.90 58.20
C GLU A 844 20.67 -29.15 57.32
N ALA A 845 19.43 -29.63 57.24
CA ALA A 845 19.06 -30.71 56.32
C ALA A 845 19.25 -30.31 54.84
N ALA A 846 19.01 -29.02 54.52
CA ALA A 846 19.27 -28.49 53.19
C ALA A 846 20.78 -28.31 52.91
N ARG A 847 21.63 -28.11 53.93
CA ARG A 847 23.11 -28.10 53.81
C ARG A 847 23.61 -29.46 53.31
N GLY A 848 23.21 -30.56 53.95
CA GLY A 848 23.59 -31.92 53.53
C GLY A 848 23.10 -32.29 52.12
N ILE A 849 21.93 -31.76 51.69
CA ILE A 849 21.45 -31.94 50.31
C ILE A 849 22.34 -31.17 49.32
N LEU A 850 22.76 -29.95 49.64
CA LEU A 850 23.66 -29.16 48.78
C LEU A 850 25.08 -29.78 48.72
N GLU A 851 25.61 -30.28 49.83
CA GLU A 851 26.91 -30.98 49.87
C GLU A 851 26.91 -32.20 48.92
N LYS A 852 25.88 -33.05 49.05
CA LYS A 852 25.68 -34.18 48.16
C LYS A 852 25.53 -33.75 46.70
N ALA A 853 24.83 -32.64 46.45
CA ALA A 853 24.67 -32.08 45.11
C ALA A 853 25.99 -31.54 44.53
N ILE A 854 26.92 -31.00 45.33
CA ILE A 854 28.25 -30.56 44.87
C ILE A 854 29.05 -31.76 44.34
N HIS A 855 29.04 -32.89 45.07
CA HIS A 855 29.67 -34.12 44.59
C HIS A 855 29.03 -34.64 43.31
N GLU A 856 27.70 -34.67 43.22
CA GLU A 856 26.99 -35.21 42.04
C GLU A 856 27.07 -34.29 40.81
N ALA A 857 27.09 -32.97 40.99
CA ALA A 857 27.31 -32.00 39.93
C ALA A 857 28.71 -32.11 39.30
N ALA A 858 29.69 -32.59 40.07
CA ALA A 858 31.03 -32.91 39.58
C ALA A 858 31.11 -34.30 38.90
N GLY A 859 29.99 -35.00 38.72
CA GLY A 859 29.94 -36.37 38.19
C GLY A 859 30.05 -37.47 39.26
N GLY A 860 30.11 -37.12 40.55
CA GLY A 860 29.98 -38.10 41.64
C GLY A 860 28.60 -38.76 41.70
N ARG A 861 28.47 -39.82 42.49
CA ARG A 861 27.24 -40.63 42.55
C ARG A 861 27.19 -41.50 43.81
N PHE A 862 25.99 -41.70 44.33
CA PHE A 862 25.77 -42.39 45.61
C PHE A 862 24.86 -43.62 45.44
N GLU A 863 25.42 -44.82 45.59
CA GLU A 863 24.69 -46.10 45.52
C GLU A 863 24.64 -46.74 46.91
N SER A 864 23.43 -47.02 47.42
CA SER A 864 23.19 -47.64 48.74
C SER A 864 23.95 -46.99 49.91
N GLY A 865 24.20 -45.68 49.84
CA GLY A 865 24.95 -44.90 50.84
C GLY A 865 26.46 -44.80 50.58
N VAL A 866 27.01 -45.52 49.61
CA VAL A 866 28.43 -45.45 49.21
C VAL A 866 28.63 -44.39 48.14
N GLN A 867 29.60 -43.49 48.35
CA GLN A 867 30.02 -42.48 47.38
C GLN A 867 31.05 -43.03 46.40
N PHE A 868 30.78 -42.90 45.11
CA PHE A 868 31.75 -43.07 44.03
C PHE A 868 31.99 -41.70 43.38
N GLY A 869 33.26 -41.38 43.12
CA GLY A 869 33.67 -40.11 42.56
C GLY A 869 33.39 -38.87 43.41
N GLY A 870 33.44 -37.70 42.79
CA GLY A 870 33.24 -36.41 43.45
C GLY A 870 34.54 -35.88 44.06
N PHE A 871 34.51 -35.49 45.34
CA PHE A 871 35.65 -34.89 46.04
C PHE A 871 35.98 -35.65 47.32
N VAL A 872 37.27 -35.76 47.67
CA VAL A 872 37.73 -36.35 48.94
C VAL A 872 38.95 -35.61 49.49
N ALA A 873 39.00 -35.41 50.82
CA ALA A 873 40.14 -34.83 51.53
C ALA A 873 41.21 -35.89 51.82
N MET A 874 42.16 -36.05 50.89
CA MET A 874 43.16 -37.12 50.91
C MET A 874 44.30 -36.83 51.91
N PRO A 875 44.76 -37.82 52.70
CA PRO A 875 46.03 -37.70 53.40
C PRO A 875 47.20 -37.91 52.44
N VAL A 876 48.16 -36.99 52.42
CA VAL A 876 49.43 -37.16 51.69
C VAL A 876 50.50 -37.63 52.68
N ARG A 877 51.42 -38.52 52.27
CA ARG A 877 52.53 -38.97 53.13
C ARG A 877 53.72 -38.02 53.08
N ASP A 878 54.42 -37.91 54.21
CA ASP A 878 55.73 -37.26 54.27
C ASP A 878 56.73 -37.96 53.34
N GLY A 879 57.21 -37.22 52.33
CA GLY A 879 58.20 -37.67 51.36
C GLY A 879 59.60 -37.14 51.65
N TRP A 880 60.61 -37.76 51.02
CA TRP A 880 62.01 -37.31 51.10
C TRP A 880 62.19 -35.89 50.53
N PHE A 881 61.37 -35.50 49.56
CA PHE A 881 61.44 -34.21 48.86
C PHE A 881 60.32 -33.26 49.30
N GLY A 882 60.59 -32.40 50.28
CA GLY A 882 59.82 -31.18 50.54
C GLY A 882 58.53 -31.34 51.37
N SER A 883 58.55 -30.87 52.61
CA SER A 883 57.44 -30.96 53.57
C SER A 883 56.35 -29.88 53.38
N SER A 884 55.99 -29.53 52.14
CA SER A 884 55.04 -28.44 51.84
C SER A 884 53.59 -28.76 52.25
N PHE A 885 53.25 -30.06 52.34
CA PHE A 885 51.90 -30.54 52.69
C PHE A 885 51.91 -31.48 53.91
N ALA A 886 52.97 -31.47 54.73
CA ALA A 886 53.05 -32.32 55.93
C ALA A 886 51.91 -32.00 56.91
N GLY A 887 50.99 -32.95 57.10
CA GLY A 887 49.77 -32.79 57.90
C GLY A 887 48.57 -32.12 57.19
N SER A 888 48.75 -31.61 55.97
CA SER A 888 47.65 -31.07 55.15
C SER A 888 46.81 -32.18 54.51
N ARG A 889 45.53 -31.89 54.28
CA ARG A 889 44.57 -32.83 53.66
C ARG A 889 43.96 -32.23 52.39
N PRO A 890 44.72 -32.13 51.28
CA PRO A 890 44.21 -31.53 50.05
C PRO A 890 42.98 -32.27 49.52
N THR A 891 41.96 -31.50 49.12
CA THR A 891 40.78 -32.03 48.44
C THR A 891 41.11 -32.35 46.99
N VAL A 892 40.88 -33.59 46.57
CA VAL A 892 41.16 -34.10 45.23
C VAL A 892 39.89 -34.63 44.56
N PHE A 893 39.85 -34.54 43.23
CA PHE A 893 38.74 -35.06 42.43
C PHE A 893 38.87 -36.57 42.18
N VAL A 894 37.79 -37.32 42.42
CA VAL A 894 37.73 -38.78 42.25
C VAL A 894 36.84 -39.11 41.05
N LEU A 895 37.30 -39.99 40.16
CA LEU A 895 36.49 -40.50 39.05
C LEU A 895 35.33 -41.39 39.58
N PRO A 896 34.11 -41.30 39.04
CA PRO A 896 32.94 -42.04 39.54
C PRO A 896 32.93 -43.55 39.27
N SER A 897 33.97 -44.09 38.67
CA SER A 897 34.27 -45.53 38.65
C SER A 897 34.97 -46.02 39.93
N ILE A 898 35.46 -45.11 40.78
CA ILE A 898 36.20 -45.40 42.02
C ILE A 898 35.43 -44.85 43.23
N ARG A 899 35.40 -45.61 44.33
CA ARG A 899 34.87 -45.15 45.61
C ARG A 899 35.69 -44.04 46.21
N ALA A 900 35.02 -42.98 46.68
CA ALA A 900 35.69 -41.86 47.34
C ALA A 900 36.40 -42.30 48.64
N ASP A 901 35.76 -43.16 49.44
CA ASP A 901 36.32 -43.65 50.71
C ASP A 901 37.52 -44.59 50.55
N ARG A 902 37.76 -45.12 49.33
CA ARG A 902 38.88 -46.03 49.01
C ARG A 902 39.91 -45.43 48.07
N PHE A 903 39.75 -44.19 47.61
CA PHE A 903 40.66 -43.59 46.64
C PHE A 903 42.11 -43.50 47.18
N ALA A 904 42.28 -43.17 48.46
CA ALA A 904 43.59 -43.18 49.12
C ALA A 904 44.24 -44.59 49.09
N ASP A 905 43.47 -45.65 49.40
CA ASP A 905 43.96 -47.03 49.34
C ASP A 905 44.35 -47.45 47.92
N VAL A 906 43.61 -46.99 46.90
CA VAL A 906 43.91 -47.25 45.47
C VAL A 906 45.23 -46.60 45.05
N ILE A 907 45.52 -45.38 45.51
CA ILE A 907 46.84 -44.72 45.35
C ILE A 907 47.92 -45.51 46.12
N ASP A 908 47.65 -45.92 47.35
CA ASP A 908 48.58 -46.71 48.17
C ASP A 908 48.86 -48.11 47.63
N ALA A 909 47.97 -48.66 46.83
CA ALA A 909 48.12 -49.97 46.17
C ALA A 909 49.02 -49.96 44.93
N ILE A 910 49.41 -48.78 44.40
CA ILE A 910 50.36 -48.63 43.28
C ILE A 910 51.75 -49.13 43.72
N ARG A 911 52.48 -49.80 42.82
CA ARG A 911 53.82 -50.36 43.03
C ARG A 911 54.75 -49.94 41.90
N ASP A 912 56.06 -49.99 42.12
CA ASP A 912 57.06 -49.64 41.08
C ASP A 912 56.91 -50.51 39.81
N THR A 913 56.45 -51.75 39.96
CA THR A 913 56.11 -52.67 38.85
C THR A 913 54.97 -52.19 37.96
N ASP A 914 54.18 -51.22 38.42
CA ASP A 914 53.06 -50.61 37.68
C ASP A 914 53.45 -49.25 37.07
N LEU A 915 54.74 -48.89 37.15
CA LEU A 915 55.34 -47.68 36.58
C LEU A 915 56.58 -48.01 35.70
N ALA A 916 57.18 -49.19 35.91
CA ALA A 916 58.28 -49.73 35.13
C ALA A 916 57.94 -49.87 33.63
N SER A 917 58.93 -49.69 32.76
CA SER A 917 58.72 -49.79 31.31
C SER A 917 58.39 -51.23 30.89
N SER A 918 57.68 -51.36 29.75
CA SER A 918 57.37 -52.66 29.14
C SER A 918 58.61 -53.43 28.63
N GLU A 919 59.80 -52.86 28.76
CA GLU A 919 61.09 -53.42 28.33
C GLU A 919 61.94 -53.89 29.53
N GLU A 920 61.52 -53.62 30.77
CA GLU A 920 62.18 -54.17 31.96
C GLU A 920 61.83 -55.65 32.20
N PRO A 921 62.81 -56.53 32.55
CA PRO A 921 62.57 -57.94 32.87
C PRO A 921 61.64 -58.23 34.07
N ARG A 922 61.08 -57.21 34.72
CA ARG A 922 60.18 -57.31 35.88
C ARG A 922 58.76 -56.81 35.59
N ALA A 923 58.50 -56.21 34.43
CA ALA A 923 57.17 -55.76 34.04
C ALA A 923 56.24 -56.97 33.77
N ARG A 924 55.23 -57.18 34.62
CA ARG A 924 54.37 -58.38 34.57
C ARG A 924 53.25 -58.34 33.53
N LEU A 925 53.00 -57.20 32.89
CA LEU A 925 51.91 -57.02 31.92
C LEU A 925 52.34 -56.08 30.78
N GLY A 926 52.13 -56.51 29.54
CA GLY A 926 52.44 -55.72 28.33
C GLY A 926 51.45 -54.59 28.02
N ARG A 927 50.78 -54.01 29.03
CA ARG A 927 49.90 -52.84 28.89
C ARG A 927 50.52 -51.63 29.58
N ARG A 928 50.69 -50.53 28.84
CA ARG A 928 51.08 -49.23 29.39
C ARG A 928 49.83 -48.56 29.94
N TYR A 929 49.88 -48.11 31.20
CA TYR A 929 48.77 -47.42 31.87
C TYR A 929 49.04 -45.92 32.02
N TRP A 930 50.00 -45.37 31.27
CA TRP A 930 50.51 -44.01 31.45
C TRP A 930 50.95 -43.37 30.12
N SER A 931 51.00 -42.04 30.08
CA SER A 931 51.33 -41.25 28.88
C SER A 931 52.77 -41.47 28.38
N ALA A 932 53.75 -41.39 29.28
CA ALA A 932 55.17 -41.63 29.03
C ALA A 932 55.83 -42.15 30.33
N PRO A 933 56.94 -42.91 30.28
CA PRO A 933 57.60 -43.42 31.49
C PRO A 933 57.95 -42.28 32.47
N PRO A 934 57.64 -42.39 33.77
CA PRO A 934 57.82 -41.30 34.72
C PRO A 934 59.31 -41.17 35.11
N VAL A 935 59.98 -40.13 34.62
CA VAL A 935 61.41 -39.89 34.86
C VAL A 935 61.68 -38.44 35.22
N ARG A 936 62.64 -38.24 36.12
CA ARG A 936 63.16 -36.94 36.53
C ARG A 936 64.11 -36.39 35.47
N GLU A 937 64.38 -35.09 35.51
CA GLU A 937 65.30 -34.40 34.59
C GLU A 937 66.75 -34.96 34.62
N ASN A 938 67.14 -35.63 35.71
CA ASN A 938 68.41 -36.36 35.82
C ASN A 938 68.35 -37.83 35.34
N GLY A 939 67.30 -38.22 34.61
CA GLY A 939 67.11 -39.56 34.05
C GLY A 939 66.68 -40.65 35.04
N LYS A 940 66.62 -40.37 36.35
CA LYS A 940 66.16 -41.33 37.36
C LYS A 940 64.64 -41.45 37.33
N ALA A 941 64.11 -42.67 37.29
CA ALA A 941 62.67 -42.93 37.40
C ALA A 941 62.07 -42.39 38.71
N TYR A 942 60.79 -42.01 38.67
CA TYR A 942 59.98 -41.84 39.88
C TYR A 942 59.48 -43.21 40.38
N THR A 943 59.39 -43.35 41.69
CA THR A 943 58.90 -44.56 42.37
C THR A 943 57.41 -44.43 42.72
N ALA A 944 56.75 -45.53 43.03
CA ALA A 944 55.40 -45.50 43.58
C ALA A 944 55.34 -44.84 44.97
N ALA A 945 56.47 -44.77 45.70
CA ALA A 945 56.57 -43.96 46.91
C ALA A 945 56.54 -42.45 46.61
N ASP A 946 57.18 -42.01 45.51
CA ASP A 946 57.11 -40.61 45.06
C ASP A 946 55.67 -40.22 44.68
N LEU A 947 54.93 -41.07 43.96
CA LEU A 947 53.53 -40.78 43.58
C LEU A 947 52.60 -40.68 44.82
N LYS A 948 52.90 -41.39 45.91
CA LYS A 948 52.12 -41.36 47.17
C LYS A 948 52.46 -40.16 48.07
N ALA A 949 53.58 -39.49 47.80
CA ALA A 949 53.96 -38.22 48.43
C ALA A 949 53.52 -37.00 47.59
N ALA A 950 52.82 -37.22 46.47
CA ALA A 950 52.35 -36.18 45.57
C ALA A 950 50.81 -36.10 45.58
N VAL A 951 50.26 -34.91 45.31
CA VAL A 951 48.83 -34.67 45.20
C VAL A 951 48.32 -35.18 43.84
N PRO A 952 47.38 -36.15 43.79
CA PRO A 952 46.78 -36.60 42.54
C PRO A 952 45.76 -35.58 42.03
N VAL A 953 45.92 -35.13 40.78
CA VAL A 953 45.04 -34.16 40.11
C VAL A 953 44.47 -34.80 38.84
N ALA A 954 43.15 -34.92 38.77
CA ALA A 954 42.48 -35.54 37.64
C ALA A 954 42.59 -34.68 36.36
N VAL A 955 42.75 -35.35 35.22
CA VAL A 955 42.82 -34.76 33.88
C VAL A 955 42.17 -35.70 32.85
N GLY A 956 41.94 -35.22 31.63
CA GLY A 956 41.53 -36.08 30.52
C GLY A 956 42.49 -37.27 30.34
N GLY A 957 41.99 -38.49 30.55
CA GLY A 957 42.75 -39.74 30.44
C GLY A 957 43.41 -40.26 31.72
N GLY A 958 43.30 -39.59 32.87
CA GLY A 958 43.84 -40.11 34.13
C GLY A 958 44.19 -39.06 35.18
N TYR A 959 45.28 -39.29 35.91
CA TYR A 959 45.77 -38.45 36.99
C TYR A 959 47.19 -37.95 36.74
N ARG A 960 47.41 -36.65 36.92
CA ARG A 960 48.73 -36.05 37.15
C ARG A 960 49.06 -36.05 38.64
N PHE A 961 50.34 -35.84 38.96
CA PHE A 961 50.84 -35.83 40.33
C PHE A 961 51.73 -34.60 40.55
N ALA A 962 51.50 -33.85 41.63
CA ALA A 962 52.18 -32.60 41.97
C ALA A 962 52.85 -32.70 43.36
N PHE A 963 54.10 -32.26 43.51
CA PHE A 963 54.76 -32.13 44.83
C PHE A 963 54.56 -30.74 45.45
N GLY A 964 54.43 -29.71 44.59
CA GLY A 964 54.02 -28.36 44.98
C GLY A 964 52.50 -28.25 45.04
N ASP A 965 52.02 -27.03 45.30
CA ASP A 965 50.59 -26.74 45.30
C ASP A 965 50.06 -26.73 43.85
N PRO A 966 49.07 -27.58 43.47
CA PRO A 966 48.40 -27.53 42.17
C PRO A 966 47.82 -26.16 41.79
N ALA A 967 47.57 -25.28 42.76
CA ALA A 967 47.08 -23.91 42.57
C ALA A 967 48.18 -22.87 42.29
N SER A 968 49.46 -23.21 42.49
CA SER A 968 50.57 -22.26 42.48
C SER A 968 51.25 -22.09 41.11
N GLU A 969 52.15 -21.10 41.00
CA GLU A 969 52.96 -20.86 39.81
C GLU A 969 54.04 -21.95 39.57
N ASP A 970 54.39 -22.73 40.60
CA ASP A 970 55.21 -23.95 40.47
C ASP A 970 54.58 -25.16 41.19
N PRO A 971 53.67 -25.89 40.53
CA PRO A 971 53.09 -27.12 41.08
C PRO A 971 54.06 -28.31 41.19
N GLN A 972 55.28 -28.22 40.63
CA GLN A 972 56.26 -29.31 40.62
C GLN A 972 55.67 -30.65 40.15
N TRP A 973 55.09 -30.65 38.94
CA TRP A 973 54.50 -31.84 38.32
C TRP A 973 55.53 -32.96 38.11
N VAL A 974 55.15 -34.22 38.43
CA VAL A 974 55.83 -35.42 37.94
C VAL A 974 55.91 -35.36 36.40
N ARG A 975 57.11 -35.53 35.84
CA ARG A 975 57.33 -35.51 34.38
C ARG A 975 57.39 -36.92 33.78
N GLY A 976 56.95 -37.04 32.53
CA GLY A 976 57.24 -38.17 31.66
C GLY A 976 58.56 -37.97 30.89
N ALA A 977 59.06 -39.04 30.27
CA ALA A 977 60.27 -39.01 29.44
C ALA A 977 60.17 -38.14 28.17
N ASP A 978 58.98 -37.65 27.83
CA ASP A 978 58.74 -36.65 26.78
C ASP A 978 58.79 -35.20 27.31
N GLY A 979 59.18 -35.00 28.58
CA GLY A 979 59.27 -33.71 29.27
C GLY A 979 57.92 -33.14 29.73
N ARG A 980 56.80 -33.74 29.32
CA ARG A 980 55.43 -33.30 29.65
C ARG A 980 55.00 -33.80 31.03
N PRO A 981 53.95 -33.23 31.64
CA PRO A 981 53.36 -33.76 32.86
C PRO A 981 52.89 -35.22 32.65
N PHE A 982 53.35 -36.10 33.53
CA PHE A 982 52.99 -37.51 33.57
C PHE A 982 51.50 -37.69 33.86
N VAL A 983 50.84 -38.61 33.16
CA VAL A 983 49.43 -38.97 33.37
C VAL A 983 49.31 -40.48 33.58
N LEU A 984 48.69 -40.91 34.67
CA LEU A 984 48.39 -42.31 35.01
C LEU A 984 46.89 -42.60 34.87
N ALA A 985 46.52 -43.55 34.01
CA ALA A 985 45.15 -43.92 33.72
C ALA A 985 44.58 -44.91 34.76
N ILE A 986 44.47 -44.48 36.02
CA ILE A 986 44.08 -45.30 37.19
C ILE A 986 42.80 -46.11 36.98
N ASP A 987 41.83 -45.58 36.23
CA ASP A 987 40.60 -46.31 35.88
C ASP A 987 40.89 -47.59 35.06
N THR A 988 41.74 -47.46 34.03
CA THR A 988 42.18 -48.59 33.21
C THR A 988 43.06 -49.60 33.96
N MET A 989 43.62 -49.21 35.12
CA MET A 989 44.36 -50.09 36.04
C MET A 989 43.45 -50.94 36.94
N ARG A 990 42.11 -50.82 36.85
CA ARG A 990 41.16 -51.67 37.59
C ARG A 990 41.55 -53.16 37.63
N PRO A 991 41.96 -53.84 36.53
CA PRO A 991 42.30 -55.26 36.56
C PRO A 991 43.50 -55.62 37.45
N ILE A 992 44.33 -54.65 37.85
CA ILE A 992 45.48 -54.85 38.74
C ILE A 992 45.33 -54.17 40.11
N LEU A 993 44.47 -53.16 40.25
CA LEU A 993 44.25 -52.45 41.53
C LEU A 993 43.04 -52.98 42.32
N GLU A 994 41.94 -53.36 41.66
CA GLU A 994 40.77 -53.98 42.34
C GLU A 994 41.15 -55.27 43.11
N PRO A 995 42.01 -56.19 42.60
CA PRO A 995 42.49 -57.33 43.40
C PRO A 995 43.40 -56.98 44.58
N ARG A 996 43.85 -55.71 44.69
CA ARG A 996 44.68 -55.21 45.81
C ARG A 996 43.85 -54.42 46.83
N VAL A 997 42.79 -53.76 46.38
CA VAL A 997 41.83 -53.02 47.20
C VAL A 997 40.42 -53.50 46.86
N PRO A 998 39.97 -54.67 47.36
CA PRO A 998 38.70 -55.25 46.95
C PRO A 998 37.50 -54.35 47.29
N GLY A 999 36.59 -54.24 46.33
CA GLY A 999 35.40 -53.39 46.38
C GLY A 999 35.71 -51.91 46.35
N ALA A 1000 36.78 -51.48 45.66
CA ALA A 1000 37.15 -50.07 45.48
C ALA A 1000 36.63 -49.48 44.15
N TYR A 1001 36.49 -50.30 43.12
CA TYR A 1001 35.90 -49.91 41.84
C TYR A 1001 34.42 -50.32 41.76
N ARG A 1002 33.63 -49.61 40.94
CA ARG A 1002 32.22 -49.87 40.65
C ARG A 1002 32.05 -51.00 39.62
#